data_AF-A0A4R7BZX9-F1
#
_entry.id   AF-A0A4R7BZX9-F1
#
_cell.length_a   1.000
_cell.length_b   1.000
_cell.length_c   1.000
_cell.angle_alpha   90.00
_cell.angle_beta   90.00
_cell.angle_gamma   90.00
#
_symmetry.space_group_name_H-M   'P 1'
#
loop_
_entity.id
_entity.type
_entity.pdbx_description
1 polymer ?
#
loop_
_entity_poly.entity_id
_entity_poly.type
_entity_poly.pdbx_seq_one_letter_code
_entity_poly.pdbx_strand_id
1 'polypeptide(L)'
;MAGFGVSDAPADLFPEPDPTTPPIASLDGAATLAIKAQLGEWAKVEVAGPPVLTGWIPRARIAERDAPPLQRITVFPEPLAEIGAAVEARAIRRLLTIESWAKIAFETARGEARTGWIRLAPQVDPPKADPPAAAEAPPSLVLGINDIYREALLKAQETTGIDAAALASVIDAEAARIGEGADRGRWNPRSLNAGSGAAGLTQFLASTWIDQAGRSGTILRSHCQREGLVDAQGIVVAGRRDALLELRFDPTLSIVAAAEYGAANLRVLVARGLAAPDEPDDRKAWLMYLAHHEGPGGAAGFLGGSRRYSLDDLRGQVGATRAQQLAERAGGDANKAYRDWLTGYIDGKIRPARFREAPRPPASGGGARSDGGAAAEISPAKNPEEIRSYTFLEAGMRDLLTAYDGPALSVDTIGDNPRLAIAVQTALSLHGYLDPPADGEFGQVSRWALARFCKRMRLDLAEGATRRLTRHLADPENALPPVARTGEWIDSVIACMQRQGYFICRDPDGVNIVYVEGMDDRGILNADRPNEFNDVRLVFSLDEAGRPEATAWLATSEPGDFYTVQPLNPQGAARIAFNQYKSWSLGTHKAGSPGAHEALVQSKPVTVHRDFNEDHKRIGDRLERGLFGVNQHWGYDLPRTDIGKASAGCLVGRTKDGHRAFMAAVKRDGRFKASAGYRFVTTILPGDKLGL
;
A
#
# COMPACT_ATOMS: atom_id res chain seq x y z
N MET A 1 -35.75 23.99 -22.98
CA MET A 1 -36.63 24.80 -22.12
C MET A 1 -35.75 25.57 -21.16
N ALA A 2 -36.05 26.84 -20.88
CA ALA A 2 -35.37 27.63 -19.85
C ALA A 2 -35.52 26.92 -18.48
N GLY A 3 -34.47 26.87 -17.69
CA GLY A 3 -34.50 26.31 -16.34
C GLY A 3 -34.90 27.37 -15.33
N PHE A 4 -35.48 27.00 -14.19
CA PHE A 4 -35.70 27.94 -13.08
C PHE A 4 -34.67 27.69 -11.98
N GLY A 5 -34.23 28.74 -11.28
CA GLY A 5 -33.30 28.67 -10.15
C GLY A 5 -33.71 29.58 -9.00
N VAL A 6 -32.98 29.52 -7.88
CA VAL A 6 -33.20 30.42 -6.73
C VAL A 6 -32.38 31.71 -6.91
N SER A 7 -32.92 32.86 -6.48
CA SER A 7 -32.23 34.15 -6.47
C SER A 7 -30.93 34.14 -5.63
N ASP A 8 -30.02 35.10 -5.81
CA ASP A 8 -28.67 35.12 -5.21
C ASP A 8 -28.58 35.04 -3.67
N ALA A 9 -29.70 35.16 -2.95
CA ALA A 9 -29.77 34.94 -1.51
C ALA A 9 -30.49 33.62 -1.18
N PRO A 10 -30.03 32.85 -0.17
CA PRO A 10 -30.63 31.56 0.21
C PRO A 10 -32.14 31.68 0.44
N ALA A 11 -32.91 30.69 -0.03
CA ALA A 11 -34.35 30.68 0.12
C ALA A 11 -34.83 29.37 0.74
N ASP A 12 -35.68 29.49 1.74
CA ASP A 12 -36.21 28.34 2.46
C ASP A 12 -37.32 27.67 1.65
N LEU A 13 -37.28 26.34 1.65
CA LEU A 13 -38.28 25.45 1.07
C LEU A 13 -39.19 24.97 2.18
N PHE A 14 -40.49 25.21 2.04
CA PHE A 14 -41.48 24.91 3.05
C PHE A 14 -42.33 23.68 2.66
N PRO A 15 -42.81 22.90 3.63
CA PRO A 15 -43.73 21.79 3.33
C PRO A 15 -45.09 22.31 2.84
N GLU A 16 -45.50 23.50 3.28
CA GLU A 16 -46.74 24.21 2.93
C GLU A 16 -46.45 25.68 2.59
N PRO A 17 -47.32 26.39 1.84
CA PRO A 17 -47.12 27.80 1.46
C PRO A 17 -47.39 28.77 2.65
N ASP A 18 -46.75 28.51 3.78
CA ASP A 18 -46.85 29.26 5.03
C ASP A 18 -45.45 29.44 5.65
N PRO A 19 -44.94 30.67 5.76
CA PRO A 19 -43.58 30.93 6.24
C PRO A 19 -43.41 30.70 7.75
N THR A 20 -44.50 30.44 8.48
CA THR A 20 -44.45 30.09 9.91
C THR A 20 -44.19 28.60 10.15
N THR A 21 -44.34 27.78 9.11
CA THR A 21 -43.99 26.35 9.19
C THR A 21 -42.46 26.17 9.15
N PRO A 22 -41.90 25.21 9.90
CA PRO A 22 -40.48 24.93 9.83
C PRO A 22 -40.09 24.53 8.40
N PRO A 23 -39.05 25.14 7.81
CA PRO A 23 -38.63 24.79 6.46
C PRO A 23 -38.06 23.38 6.42
N ILE A 24 -38.33 22.66 5.33
CA ILE A 24 -37.81 21.31 5.07
C ILE A 24 -36.38 21.34 4.53
N ALA A 25 -35.97 22.45 3.90
CA ALA A 25 -34.60 22.67 3.44
C ALA A 25 -34.35 24.17 3.20
N SER A 26 -33.08 24.59 3.21
CA SER A 26 -32.67 25.91 2.71
C SER A 26 -31.93 25.73 1.39
N LEU A 27 -32.36 26.45 0.35
CA LEU A 27 -31.85 26.33 -1.01
C LEU A 27 -30.91 27.48 -1.32
N ASP A 28 -29.72 27.18 -1.85
CA ASP A 28 -28.78 28.18 -2.33
C ASP A 28 -29.10 28.61 -3.78
N GLY A 29 -28.41 29.65 -4.26
CA GLY A 29 -28.54 30.14 -5.64
C GLY A 29 -28.09 29.15 -6.72
N ALA A 30 -27.48 28.01 -6.37
CA ALA A 30 -27.09 26.97 -7.33
C ALA A 30 -28.22 25.95 -7.59
N ALA A 31 -29.24 25.90 -6.73
CA ALA A 31 -30.37 24.98 -6.86
C ALA A 31 -31.12 25.14 -8.20
N THR A 32 -31.38 24.02 -8.87
CA THR A 32 -32.19 23.96 -10.09
C THR A 32 -33.59 23.48 -9.77
N LEU A 33 -34.59 24.25 -10.20
CA LEU A 33 -35.99 24.08 -9.85
C LEU A 33 -36.80 23.68 -11.09
N ALA A 34 -37.72 22.74 -10.90
CA ALA A 34 -38.84 22.51 -11.80
C ALA A 34 -40.12 22.98 -11.11
N ILE A 35 -40.77 24.02 -11.63
CA ILE A 35 -42.05 24.51 -11.10
C ILE A 35 -43.13 23.50 -11.45
N LYS A 36 -43.81 22.97 -10.43
CA LYS A 36 -44.89 21.97 -10.56
C LYS A 36 -46.27 22.61 -10.43
N ALA A 37 -46.40 23.67 -9.63
CA ALA A 37 -47.65 24.41 -9.44
C ALA A 37 -47.40 25.83 -8.89
N GLN A 38 -48.38 26.71 -8.96
CA GLN A 38 -48.33 28.06 -8.37
C GLN A 38 -49.59 28.33 -7.56
N LEU A 39 -49.43 29.03 -6.42
CA LEU A 39 -50.52 29.44 -5.54
C LEU A 39 -50.21 30.83 -4.96
N GLY A 40 -50.79 31.88 -5.56
CA GLY A 40 -50.54 33.27 -5.17
C GLY A 40 -49.06 33.64 -5.30
N GLU A 41 -48.49 34.12 -4.19
CA GLU A 41 -47.07 34.48 -4.07
C GLU A 41 -46.15 33.26 -3.91
N TRP A 42 -46.68 32.04 -3.95
CA TRP A 42 -45.93 30.80 -3.76
C TRP A 42 -45.87 29.94 -5.02
N ALA A 43 -44.77 29.21 -5.18
CA ALA A 43 -44.60 28.20 -6.21
C ALA A 43 -44.22 26.87 -5.56
N LYS A 44 -44.89 25.80 -5.99
CA LYS A 44 -44.48 24.44 -5.66
C LYS A 44 -43.39 24.01 -6.63
N VAL A 45 -42.24 23.64 -6.10
CA VAL A 45 -41.06 23.31 -6.88
C VAL A 45 -40.55 21.93 -6.52
N GLU A 46 -40.00 21.24 -7.51
CA GLU A 46 -39.19 20.06 -7.33
C GLU A 46 -37.72 20.46 -7.53
N VAL A 47 -36.89 20.18 -6.53
CA VAL A 47 -35.47 20.52 -6.52
C VAL A 47 -34.68 19.31 -6.98
N ALA A 48 -33.87 19.48 -8.04
CA ALA A 48 -33.08 18.40 -8.60
C ALA A 48 -31.85 18.06 -7.71
N GLY A 49 -31.75 16.81 -7.25
CA GLY A 49 -30.63 16.29 -6.44
C GLY A 49 -31.00 14.98 -5.73
N PRO A 50 -30.04 14.24 -5.11
CA PRO A 50 -30.35 13.12 -4.22
C PRO A 50 -30.28 13.55 -2.74
N PRO A 51 -31.39 13.52 -1.97
CA PRO A 51 -32.75 13.16 -2.38
C PRO A 51 -33.45 14.28 -3.17
N VAL A 52 -34.40 13.91 -4.04
CA VAL A 52 -35.25 14.87 -4.76
C VAL A 52 -36.25 15.43 -3.76
N LEU A 53 -36.21 16.75 -3.53
CA LEU A 53 -37.10 17.43 -2.59
C LEU A 53 -38.23 18.12 -3.33
N THR A 54 -39.43 18.11 -2.77
CA THR A 54 -40.58 18.87 -3.26
C THR A 54 -41.13 19.72 -2.14
N GLY A 55 -41.36 21.00 -2.41
CA GLY A 55 -41.91 21.93 -1.42
C GLY A 55 -42.34 23.26 -2.04
N TRP A 56 -42.67 24.22 -1.19
CA TRP A 56 -43.14 25.55 -1.56
C TRP A 56 -42.08 26.60 -1.29
N ILE A 57 -41.92 27.52 -2.24
CA ILE A 57 -40.99 28.66 -2.14
C ILE A 57 -41.73 29.94 -2.57
N PRO A 58 -41.44 31.11 -1.97
CA PRO A 58 -41.98 32.37 -2.45
C PRO A 58 -41.50 32.65 -3.89
N ARG A 59 -42.43 33.00 -4.79
CA ARG A 59 -42.14 33.24 -6.21
C ARG A 59 -41.12 34.33 -6.45
N ALA A 60 -41.09 35.35 -5.59
CA ALA A 60 -40.09 36.41 -5.63
C ALA A 60 -38.64 35.90 -5.47
N ARG A 61 -38.46 34.65 -5.03
CA ARG A 61 -37.15 34.00 -4.88
C ARG A 61 -36.79 33.11 -6.07
N ILE A 62 -37.64 32.99 -7.09
CA ILE A 62 -37.37 32.20 -8.30
C ILE A 62 -36.90 33.12 -9.42
N ALA A 63 -35.79 32.76 -10.06
CA ALA A 63 -35.24 33.43 -11.24
C ALA A 63 -35.24 32.49 -12.45
N GLU A 64 -35.49 33.04 -13.65
CA GLU A 64 -35.35 32.32 -14.92
C GLU A 64 -33.86 32.18 -15.29
N ARG A 65 -33.48 31.01 -15.82
CA ARG A 65 -32.14 30.73 -16.36
C ARG A 65 -32.22 30.35 -17.82
N ASP A 66 -31.36 30.98 -18.62
CA ASP A 66 -31.21 30.69 -20.05
C ASP A 66 -30.87 29.21 -20.32
N ALA A 67 -31.34 28.70 -21.46
CA ALA A 67 -31.03 27.35 -21.89
C ALA A 67 -29.51 27.19 -22.11
N PRO A 68 -28.92 26.06 -21.70
CA PRO A 68 -27.48 25.87 -21.81
C PRO A 68 -27.03 25.92 -23.28
N PRO A 69 -25.87 26.53 -23.56
CA PRO A 69 -25.38 26.71 -24.92
C PRO A 69 -25.10 25.35 -25.61
N LEU A 70 -25.23 25.32 -26.93
CA LEU A 70 -24.82 24.17 -27.74
C LEU A 70 -23.32 23.94 -27.58
N GLN A 71 -22.93 22.67 -27.40
CA GLN A 71 -21.55 22.26 -27.25
C GLN A 71 -21.20 21.18 -28.26
N ARG A 72 -19.98 21.26 -28.81
CA ARG A 72 -19.43 20.24 -29.67
C ARG A 72 -18.91 19.08 -28.82
N ILE A 73 -19.53 17.91 -28.97
CA ILE A 73 -19.16 16.68 -28.27
C ILE A 73 -18.80 15.57 -29.25
N THR A 74 -17.84 14.71 -28.89
CA THR A 74 -17.51 13.53 -29.69
C THR A 74 -18.28 12.34 -29.14
N VAL A 75 -19.17 11.79 -29.95
CA VAL A 75 -20.05 10.68 -29.59
C VAL A 75 -19.61 9.41 -30.31
N PHE A 76 -19.41 8.35 -29.55
CA PHE A 76 -18.97 7.04 -30.00
C PHE A 76 -20.16 6.06 -30.05
N PRO A 77 -20.14 5.10 -30.98
CA PRO A 77 -21.18 4.07 -31.08
C PRO A 77 -21.16 3.13 -29.87
N GLU A 78 -19.98 2.86 -29.30
CA GLU A 78 -19.76 2.00 -28.15
C GLU A 78 -18.47 2.37 -27.37
N PRO A 79 -18.30 1.91 -26.12
CA PRO A 79 -17.05 2.07 -25.37
C PRO A 79 -15.88 1.42 -26.09
N LEU A 80 -14.68 1.99 -25.95
CA LEU A 80 -13.42 1.56 -26.58
C LEU A 80 -13.35 1.70 -28.11
N ALA A 81 -14.41 2.15 -28.77
CA ALA A 81 -14.35 2.50 -30.19
C ALA A 81 -13.26 3.57 -30.43
N GLU A 82 -12.44 3.35 -31.45
CA GLU A 82 -11.33 4.25 -31.81
C GLU A 82 -11.80 5.52 -32.51
N ILE A 83 -12.92 5.44 -33.23
CA ILE A 83 -13.46 6.54 -34.05
C ILE A 83 -14.83 6.96 -33.51
N GLY A 84 -14.96 8.24 -33.18
CA GLY A 84 -16.22 8.88 -32.76
C GLY A 84 -16.63 9.99 -33.72
N ALA A 85 -17.93 10.31 -33.75
CA ALA A 85 -18.47 11.40 -34.57
C ALA A 85 -18.65 12.67 -33.74
N ALA A 86 -18.18 13.81 -34.24
CA ALA A 86 -18.41 15.10 -33.60
C ALA A 86 -19.84 15.60 -33.88
N VAL A 87 -20.57 15.95 -32.83
CA VAL A 87 -21.97 16.40 -32.89
C VAL A 87 -22.13 17.67 -32.04
N GLU A 88 -22.88 18.65 -32.55
CA GLU A 88 -23.33 19.81 -31.78
C GLU A 88 -24.61 19.45 -31.00
N ALA A 89 -24.54 19.48 -29.68
CA ALA A 89 -25.62 19.00 -28.81
C ALA A 89 -25.86 19.91 -27.59
N ARG A 90 -27.07 19.86 -27.04
CA ARG A 90 -27.47 20.50 -25.78
C ARG A 90 -28.22 19.51 -24.88
N ALA A 91 -28.20 19.78 -23.57
CA ALA A 91 -28.82 18.99 -22.50
C ALA A 91 -28.36 17.51 -22.49
N ILE A 92 -27.29 17.22 -21.75
CA ILE A 92 -26.70 15.88 -21.62
C ILE A 92 -27.26 15.21 -20.37
N ARG A 93 -28.19 14.26 -20.51
CA ARG A 93 -28.60 13.39 -19.41
C ARG A 93 -27.76 12.12 -19.44
N ARG A 94 -26.98 11.90 -18.38
CA ARG A 94 -26.20 10.66 -18.21
C ARG A 94 -27.14 9.50 -17.88
N LEU A 95 -27.06 8.43 -18.66
CA LEU A 95 -27.90 7.24 -18.52
C LEU A 95 -27.16 6.11 -17.80
N LEU A 96 -25.87 5.94 -18.08
CA LEU A 96 -25.04 4.86 -17.54
C LEU A 96 -23.56 5.29 -17.55
N THR A 97 -22.75 4.78 -16.63
CA THR A 97 -21.29 4.95 -16.60
C THR A 97 -20.62 3.59 -16.44
N ILE A 98 -19.58 3.35 -17.24
CA ILE A 98 -18.75 2.15 -17.17
C ILE A 98 -17.31 2.63 -17.32
N GLU A 99 -16.52 2.48 -16.26
CA GLU A 99 -15.14 2.97 -16.20
C GLU A 99 -15.01 4.44 -16.67
N SER A 100 -14.18 4.71 -17.67
CA SER A 100 -13.92 6.04 -18.26
C SER A 100 -14.95 6.46 -19.33
N TRP A 101 -16.10 5.79 -19.40
CA TRP A 101 -17.12 6.02 -20.44
C TRP A 101 -18.49 6.28 -19.84
N ALA A 102 -19.24 7.21 -20.45
CA ALA A 102 -20.63 7.46 -20.11
C ALA A 102 -21.53 7.32 -21.32
N LYS A 103 -22.66 6.63 -21.13
CA LYS A 103 -23.78 6.66 -22.06
C LYS A 103 -24.65 7.86 -21.74
N ILE A 104 -24.94 8.68 -22.74
CA ILE A 104 -25.72 9.90 -22.59
C ILE A 104 -26.93 9.91 -23.53
N ALA A 105 -28.00 10.57 -23.09
CA ALA A 105 -29.06 11.10 -23.95
C ALA A 105 -28.80 12.60 -24.16
N PHE A 106 -28.96 13.08 -25.39
CA PHE A 106 -28.71 14.47 -25.75
C PHE A 106 -29.62 14.93 -26.88
N GLU A 107 -29.85 16.24 -26.99
CA GLU A 107 -30.58 16.85 -28.10
C GLU A 107 -29.59 17.49 -29.08
N THR A 108 -29.75 17.22 -30.38
CA THR A 108 -28.89 17.84 -31.41
C THR A 108 -29.26 19.31 -31.65
N ALA A 109 -28.40 20.05 -32.35
CA ALA A 109 -28.72 21.43 -32.78
C ALA A 109 -30.03 21.55 -33.59
N ARG A 110 -30.51 20.46 -34.20
CA ARG A 110 -31.79 20.40 -34.95
C ARG A 110 -33.00 20.07 -34.08
N GLY A 111 -32.83 19.88 -32.77
CA GLY A 111 -33.91 19.56 -31.83
C GLY A 111 -34.22 18.06 -31.71
N GLU A 112 -33.41 17.19 -32.30
CA GLU A 112 -33.64 15.74 -32.28
C GLU A 112 -33.01 15.08 -31.04
N ALA A 113 -33.78 14.26 -30.34
CA ALA A 113 -33.29 13.47 -29.20
C ALA A 113 -32.53 12.22 -29.67
N ARG A 114 -31.29 12.04 -29.20
CA ARG A 114 -30.41 10.91 -29.53
C ARG A 114 -29.70 10.38 -28.29
N THR A 115 -29.10 9.20 -28.43
CA THR A 115 -28.21 8.61 -27.41
C THR A 115 -26.89 8.19 -28.00
N GLY A 116 -25.83 8.20 -27.19
CA GLY A 116 -24.52 7.67 -27.59
C GLY A 116 -23.51 7.71 -26.44
N TRP A 117 -22.29 7.22 -26.70
CA TRP A 117 -21.24 7.13 -25.69
C TRP A 117 -20.28 8.30 -25.79
N ILE A 118 -19.83 8.82 -24.66
CA ILE A 118 -18.76 9.80 -24.59
C ILE A 118 -17.65 9.27 -23.68
N ARG A 119 -16.41 9.62 -23.99
CA ARG A 119 -15.30 9.43 -23.06
C ARG A 119 -15.43 10.48 -21.96
N LEU A 120 -15.45 10.02 -20.72
CA LEU A 120 -15.38 10.92 -19.58
C LEU A 120 -13.93 11.41 -19.48
N ALA A 121 -13.73 12.72 -19.68
CA ALA A 121 -12.51 13.35 -19.17
C ALA A 121 -12.47 13.13 -17.65
N PRO A 122 -11.29 12.92 -17.03
CA PRO A 122 -11.20 12.82 -15.57
C PRO A 122 -11.77 14.12 -14.98
N GLN A 123 -12.94 14.01 -14.32
CA GLN A 123 -13.52 15.14 -13.63
C GLN A 123 -12.82 15.28 -12.28
N VAL A 124 -12.16 16.41 -12.09
CA VAL A 124 -11.92 16.98 -10.77
C VAL A 124 -13.26 17.59 -10.36
N ASP A 125 -13.98 16.93 -9.46
CA ASP A 125 -15.18 17.50 -8.86
C ASP A 125 -14.77 18.68 -7.95
N PRO A 126 -15.44 19.85 -8.00
CA PRO A 126 -15.33 20.82 -6.92
C PRO A 126 -15.87 20.19 -5.64
N PRO A 127 -15.25 20.46 -4.47
CA PRO A 127 -15.48 19.67 -3.27
C PRO A 127 -16.95 19.77 -2.84
N LYS A 128 -17.61 18.61 -2.78
CA LYS A 128 -18.89 18.46 -2.10
C LYS A 128 -18.62 18.54 -0.60
N ALA A 129 -19.28 19.45 0.09
CA ALA A 129 -19.23 19.52 1.54
C ALA A 129 -19.96 18.29 2.11
N ASP A 130 -19.20 17.27 2.48
CA ASP A 130 -19.66 16.22 3.38
C ASP A 130 -19.77 16.82 4.81
N PRO A 131 -20.78 16.40 5.60
CA PRO A 131 -20.85 16.77 7.02
C PRO A 131 -19.54 16.36 7.71
N PRO A 132 -19.07 17.11 8.72
CA PRO A 132 -17.70 16.99 9.19
C PRO A 132 -17.43 15.55 9.61
N ALA A 133 -16.73 14.82 8.75
CA ALA A 133 -15.94 13.69 9.17
C ALA A 133 -15.08 14.26 10.29
N ALA A 134 -15.19 13.68 11.49
CA ALA A 134 -14.25 13.96 12.54
C ALA A 134 -12.88 13.79 11.90
N ALA A 135 -12.18 14.92 11.68
CA ALA A 135 -10.83 14.90 11.18
C ALA A 135 -10.07 14.00 12.15
N GLU A 136 -9.70 12.80 11.72
CA GLU A 136 -8.61 12.11 12.37
C GLU A 136 -7.47 13.12 12.37
N ALA A 137 -7.05 13.52 13.57
CA ALA A 137 -5.99 14.49 13.73
C ALA A 137 -4.81 14.01 12.87
N PRO A 138 -4.17 14.89 12.07
CA PRO A 138 -3.02 14.50 11.27
C PRO A 138 -2.03 13.79 12.19
N PRO A 139 -1.44 12.65 11.76
CA PRO A 139 -0.49 11.93 12.60
C PRO A 139 0.58 12.92 13.06
N SER A 140 0.82 12.99 14.37
CA SER A 140 1.67 14.02 14.94
C SER A 140 3.07 13.93 14.34
N LEU A 141 3.54 15.07 13.83
CA LEU A 141 4.87 15.21 13.24
C LEU A 141 5.94 14.96 14.32
N VAL A 142 6.86 14.03 14.05
CA VAL A 142 7.97 13.65 14.94
C VAL A 142 9.29 14.05 14.31
N LEU A 143 10.04 14.95 14.94
CA LEU A 143 11.31 15.47 14.40
C LEU A 143 12.53 15.20 15.30
N GLY A 144 12.31 14.77 16.55
CA GLY A 144 13.39 14.54 17.51
C GLY A 144 14.24 15.79 17.71
N ILE A 145 15.56 15.68 17.55
CA ILE A 145 16.49 16.82 17.69
C ILE A 145 16.26 17.94 16.65
N ASN A 146 15.53 17.64 15.57
CA ASN A 146 15.16 18.59 14.52
C ASN A 146 13.85 19.34 14.81
N ASP A 147 13.25 19.19 16.00
CA ASP A 147 11.97 19.83 16.34
C ASP A 147 12.01 21.36 16.28
N ILE A 148 13.20 21.95 16.39
CA ILE A 148 13.44 23.38 16.17
C ILE A 148 12.97 23.86 14.78
N TYR A 149 12.84 22.96 13.80
CA TYR A 149 12.37 23.26 12.45
C TYR A 149 10.87 22.99 12.25
N ARG A 150 10.13 22.62 13.30
CA ARG A 150 8.70 22.28 13.24
C ARG A 150 7.87 23.39 12.60
N GLU A 151 8.03 24.63 13.05
CA GLU A 151 7.25 25.76 12.51
C GLU A 151 7.51 25.98 11.02
N ALA A 152 8.76 25.85 10.58
CA ALA A 152 9.12 25.98 9.17
C ALA A 152 8.48 24.86 8.31
N LEU A 153 8.46 23.63 8.82
CA LEU A 153 7.83 22.49 8.13
C LEU A 153 6.30 22.61 8.08
N LEU A 154 5.66 23.04 9.16
CA LEU A 154 4.22 23.28 9.20
C LEU A 154 3.82 24.41 8.26
N LYS A 155 4.61 25.49 8.21
CA LYS A 155 4.41 26.58 7.24
C LYS A 155 4.58 26.10 5.79
N ALA A 156 5.55 25.23 5.53
CA ALA A 156 5.72 24.63 4.20
C ALA A 156 4.54 23.72 3.82
N GLN A 157 4.01 22.95 4.77
CA GLN A 157 2.79 22.16 4.59
C GLN A 157 1.60 23.06 4.27
N GLU A 158 1.37 24.12 5.05
CA GLU A 158 0.29 25.09 4.81
C GLU A 158 0.41 25.72 3.40
N THR A 159 1.63 26.06 3.00
CA THR A 159 1.90 26.72 1.71
C THR A 159 1.68 25.81 0.51
N THR A 160 1.96 24.51 0.65
CA THR A 160 2.00 23.57 -0.49
C THR A 160 0.90 22.52 -0.49
N GLY A 161 0.23 22.31 0.65
CA GLY A 161 -0.71 21.21 0.86
C GLY A 161 -0.04 19.82 0.94
N ILE A 162 1.28 19.75 1.11
CA ILE A 162 2.03 18.49 1.26
C ILE A 162 2.34 18.27 2.73
N ASP A 163 1.99 17.12 3.28
CA ASP A 163 2.25 16.71 4.66
C ASP A 163 3.69 16.99 5.13
N ALA A 164 3.80 17.53 6.35
CA ALA A 164 5.06 17.97 6.93
C ALA A 164 6.03 16.82 7.18
N ALA A 165 5.56 15.59 7.41
CA ALA A 165 6.42 14.42 7.54
C ALA A 165 7.01 14.00 6.18
N ALA A 166 6.24 14.13 5.10
CA ALA A 166 6.74 13.96 3.75
C ALA A 166 7.81 15.00 3.40
N LEU A 167 7.56 16.29 3.69
CA LEU A 167 8.53 17.37 3.52
C LEU A 167 9.79 17.15 4.36
N ALA A 168 9.63 16.77 5.63
CA ALA A 168 10.73 16.47 6.54
C ALA A 168 11.66 15.39 5.97
N SER A 169 11.12 14.36 5.30
CA SER A 169 11.93 13.32 4.66
C SER A 169 12.76 13.82 3.48
N VAL A 170 12.25 14.80 2.72
CA VAL A 170 13.02 15.46 1.65
C VAL A 170 14.15 16.29 2.25
N ILE A 171 13.88 17.05 3.32
CA ILE A 171 14.91 17.81 4.03
C ILE A 171 15.96 16.87 4.63
N ASP A 172 15.53 15.76 5.23
CA ASP A 172 16.41 14.78 5.87
C ASP A 172 17.43 14.16 4.91
N ALA A 173 17.01 13.98 3.66
CA ALA A 173 17.83 13.39 2.60
C ALA A 173 18.94 14.33 2.12
N GLU A 174 18.70 15.65 2.14
CA GLU A 174 19.61 16.69 1.65
C GLU A 174 20.47 17.32 2.75
N ALA A 175 19.93 17.42 3.97
CA ALA A 175 20.57 18.16 5.04
C ALA A 175 21.80 17.42 5.58
N ALA A 176 22.94 18.11 5.57
CA ALA A 176 24.09 17.67 6.35
C ALA A 176 23.76 17.69 7.86
N ARG A 177 24.48 16.89 8.65
CA ARG A 177 24.30 16.81 10.10
C ARG A 177 25.43 17.49 10.84
N ILE A 178 25.11 18.07 11.99
CA ILE A 178 26.12 18.52 12.95
C ILE A 178 26.83 17.28 13.50
N GLY A 179 28.16 17.24 13.38
CA GLY A 179 28.97 16.05 13.72
C GLY A 179 29.31 15.91 15.20
N GLU A 180 29.33 17.01 15.94
CA GLU A 180 29.88 17.08 17.31
C GLU A 180 29.08 18.06 18.20
N GLY A 181 29.25 17.96 19.52
CA GLY A 181 28.60 18.83 20.50
C GLY A 181 27.17 18.42 20.86
N ALA A 182 26.50 19.29 21.64
CA ALA A 182 25.14 19.05 22.15
C ALA A 182 24.08 18.91 21.06
N ASP A 183 24.36 19.43 19.86
CA ASP A 183 23.46 19.42 18.71
C ASP A 183 23.79 18.32 17.70
N ARG A 184 24.66 17.37 18.05
CA ARG A 184 25.07 16.27 17.17
C ARG A 184 23.86 15.53 16.60
N GLY A 185 23.84 15.35 15.28
CA GLY A 185 22.74 14.69 14.55
C GLY A 185 21.62 15.63 14.08
N ARG A 186 21.57 16.88 14.55
CA ARG A 186 20.66 17.90 14.03
C ARG A 186 21.02 18.27 12.59
N TRP A 187 20.02 18.56 11.77
CA TRP A 187 20.22 19.17 10.46
C TRP A 187 20.98 20.49 10.60
N ASN A 188 22.03 20.65 9.80
CA ASN A 188 22.92 21.79 9.85
C ASN A 188 22.47 22.86 8.85
N PRO A 189 21.88 23.98 9.31
CA PRO A 189 21.42 25.04 8.42
C PRO A 189 22.57 25.83 7.81
N ARG A 190 23.80 25.67 8.32
CA ARG A 190 25.03 26.29 7.82
C ARG A 190 25.83 25.36 6.89
N SER A 191 25.25 24.25 6.44
CA SER A 191 25.89 23.34 5.50
C SER A 191 26.25 24.06 4.19
N LEU A 192 27.49 23.88 3.73
CA LEU A 192 27.99 24.40 2.46
C LEU A 192 28.86 23.33 1.78
N ASN A 193 28.50 22.97 0.55
CA ASN A 193 29.33 22.15 -0.31
C ASN A 193 30.36 23.03 -1.04
N ALA A 194 31.64 22.88 -0.71
CA ALA A 194 32.72 23.68 -1.28
C ALA A 194 32.92 23.46 -2.80
N GLY A 195 32.51 22.31 -3.33
CA GLY A 195 32.65 21.99 -4.76
C GLY A 195 31.54 22.58 -5.62
N SER A 196 30.28 22.43 -5.21
CA SER A 196 29.12 22.87 -5.98
C SER A 196 28.57 24.25 -5.56
N GLY A 197 28.97 24.75 -4.39
CA GLY A 197 28.39 25.95 -3.79
C GLY A 197 26.95 25.75 -3.30
N ALA A 198 26.46 24.51 -3.24
CA ALA A 198 25.17 24.16 -2.65
C ALA A 198 25.17 24.48 -1.15
N ALA A 199 24.13 25.15 -0.67
CA ALA A 199 24.11 25.68 0.70
C ALA A 199 22.76 25.52 1.40
N GLY A 200 22.79 25.52 2.73
CA GLY A 200 21.60 25.47 3.58
C GLY A 200 21.10 24.05 3.86
N LEU A 201 19.93 23.98 4.50
CA LEU A 201 19.27 22.71 4.86
C LEU A 201 18.93 21.85 3.64
N THR A 202 18.74 22.49 2.48
CA THR A 202 18.23 21.83 1.27
C THR A 202 19.20 21.90 0.11
N GLN A 203 20.46 22.24 0.38
CA GLN A 203 21.58 22.24 -0.57
C GLN A 203 21.28 22.97 -1.90
N PHE A 204 20.61 24.13 -1.83
CA PHE A 204 20.31 24.92 -3.03
C PHE A 204 21.58 25.46 -3.70
N LEU A 205 21.69 25.27 -5.02
CA LEU A 205 22.66 25.98 -5.85
C LEU A 205 22.33 27.47 -5.96
N ALA A 206 23.35 28.30 -6.17
CA ALA A 206 23.19 29.75 -6.25
C ALA A 206 22.24 30.19 -7.38
N SER A 207 22.32 29.54 -8.56
CA SER A 207 21.43 29.81 -9.69
C SER A 207 19.98 29.47 -9.37
N THR A 208 19.72 28.24 -8.91
CA THR A 208 18.37 27.77 -8.57
C THR A 208 17.72 28.61 -7.48
N TRP A 209 18.50 29.06 -6.49
CA TRP A 209 18.02 29.93 -5.43
C TRP A 209 17.61 31.31 -5.95
N ILE A 210 18.43 31.90 -6.84
CA ILE A 210 18.12 33.18 -7.49
C ILE A 210 16.86 33.05 -8.36
N ASP A 211 16.74 31.96 -9.12
CA ASP A 211 15.55 31.70 -9.94
C ASP A 211 14.28 31.57 -9.07
N GLN A 212 14.38 30.89 -7.93
CA GLN A 212 13.27 30.75 -6.99
C GLN A 212 12.90 32.10 -6.32
N ALA A 213 13.89 32.94 -6.01
CA ALA A 213 13.67 34.31 -5.51
C ALA A 213 13.04 35.23 -6.57
N GLY A 214 13.27 34.95 -7.85
CA GLY A 214 12.62 35.63 -8.97
C GLY A 214 11.21 35.12 -9.28
N ARG A 215 10.76 34.01 -8.69
CA ARG A 215 9.48 33.39 -9.04
C ARG A 215 8.28 34.07 -8.37
N SER A 216 7.30 34.49 -9.16
CA SER A 216 6.08 35.15 -8.64
C SER A 216 5.30 34.25 -7.68
N GLY A 217 4.82 34.82 -6.58
CA GLY A 217 3.97 34.13 -5.61
C GLY A 217 4.70 33.26 -4.58
N THR A 218 6.05 33.23 -4.59
CA THR A 218 6.82 32.51 -3.56
C THR A 218 7.01 33.35 -2.31
N ILE A 219 7.13 32.69 -1.16
CA ILE A 219 7.46 33.36 0.11
C ILE A 219 8.87 33.99 0.02
N LEU A 220 9.81 33.30 -0.65
CA LEU A 220 11.16 33.82 -0.86
C LEU A 220 11.16 35.12 -1.66
N ARG A 221 10.42 35.19 -2.78
CA ARG A 221 10.31 36.44 -3.56
C ARG A 221 9.73 37.57 -2.72
N SER A 222 8.66 37.30 -1.99
CA SER A 222 7.99 38.28 -1.14
C SER A 222 8.93 38.82 -0.06
N HIS A 223 9.76 37.95 0.52
CA HIS A 223 10.81 38.34 1.46
C HIS A 223 11.89 39.19 0.77
N CYS A 224 12.44 38.73 -0.36
CA CYS A 224 13.47 39.45 -1.10
C CYS A 224 13.00 40.84 -1.58
N GLN A 225 11.74 41.02 -1.93
CA GLN A 225 11.18 42.32 -2.31
C GLN A 225 11.11 43.29 -1.12
N ARG A 226 10.69 42.81 0.06
CA ARG A 226 10.68 43.64 1.28
C ARG A 226 12.08 44.10 1.69
N GLU A 227 13.08 43.23 1.51
CA GLU A 227 14.48 43.51 1.83
C GLU A 227 15.25 44.25 0.72
N GLY A 228 14.58 44.61 -0.38
CA GLY A 228 15.21 45.27 -1.53
C GLY A 228 16.33 44.44 -2.18
N LEU A 229 16.20 43.11 -2.16
CA LEU A 229 17.15 42.17 -2.76
C LEU A 229 16.80 41.86 -4.22
N VAL A 230 15.51 41.91 -4.57
CA VAL A 230 15.00 41.81 -5.94
C VAL A 230 14.05 42.96 -6.24
N ASP A 231 13.95 43.36 -7.51
CA ASP A 231 13.05 44.41 -7.96
C ASP A 231 11.58 43.93 -8.14
N ALA A 232 10.72 44.81 -8.65
CA ALA A 232 9.32 44.51 -8.90
C ALA A 232 9.14 43.36 -9.91
N GLN A 233 10.07 43.21 -10.85
CA GLN A 233 10.09 42.17 -11.88
C GLN A 233 10.65 40.85 -11.35
N GLY A 234 11.35 40.85 -10.21
CA GLY A 234 11.98 39.68 -9.60
C GLY A 234 13.43 39.50 -10.03
N ILE A 235 14.06 40.54 -10.57
CA ILE A 235 15.46 40.56 -10.94
C ILE A 235 16.30 40.99 -9.74
N VAL A 236 17.45 40.34 -9.52
CA VAL A 236 18.36 40.65 -8.42
C VAL A 236 18.90 42.06 -8.55
N VAL A 237 18.77 42.86 -7.50
CA VAL A 237 19.28 44.24 -7.45
C VAL A 237 20.82 44.21 -7.46
N ALA A 238 21.43 45.09 -8.25
CA ALA A 238 22.89 45.19 -8.35
C ALA A 238 23.55 45.33 -6.96
N GLY A 239 24.60 44.54 -6.69
CA GLY A 239 25.29 44.53 -5.40
C GLY A 239 24.59 43.79 -4.26
N ARG A 240 23.38 43.25 -4.47
CA ARG A 240 22.60 42.52 -3.43
C ARG A 240 22.66 41.00 -3.54
N ARG A 241 23.43 40.48 -4.51
CA ARG A 241 23.54 39.04 -4.79
C ARG A 241 23.96 38.23 -3.58
N ASP A 242 25.00 38.65 -2.87
CA ASP A 242 25.52 37.88 -1.74
C ASP A 242 24.53 37.86 -0.57
N ALA A 243 23.89 38.99 -0.28
CA ALA A 243 22.84 39.08 0.73
C ALA A 243 21.64 38.17 0.40
N LEU A 244 21.28 38.03 -0.87
CA LEU A 244 20.25 37.08 -1.32
C LEU A 244 20.72 35.62 -1.12
N LEU A 245 21.96 35.30 -1.46
CA LEU A 245 22.51 33.95 -1.31
C LEU A 245 22.68 33.52 0.14
N GLU A 246 22.91 34.45 1.06
CA GLU A 246 22.96 34.21 2.50
C GLU A 246 21.62 33.72 3.07
N LEU A 247 20.50 34.08 2.45
CA LEU A 247 19.17 33.59 2.86
C LEU A 247 19.01 32.08 2.72
N ARG A 248 19.90 31.37 1.99
CA ARG A 248 19.91 29.89 1.96
C ARG A 248 20.19 29.27 3.33
N PHE A 249 20.84 30.02 4.22
CA PHE A 249 21.15 29.59 5.58
C PHE A 249 20.03 29.94 6.58
N ASP A 250 18.99 30.67 6.15
CA ASP A 250 17.78 30.85 6.95
C ASP A 250 16.95 29.56 6.90
N PRO A 251 16.71 28.88 8.03
CA PRO A 251 16.01 27.60 8.04
C PRO A 251 14.60 27.66 7.45
N THR A 252 13.85 28.74 7.71
CA THR A 252 12.45 28.86 7.30
C THR A 252 12.36 29.11 5.81
N LEU A 253 13.14 30.06 5.30
CA LEU A 253 13.18 30.37 3.87
C LEU A 253 13.72 29.18 3.07
N SER A 254 14.73 28.47 3.59
CA SER A 254 15.29 27.27 2.94
C SER A 254 14.26 26.16 2.80
N ILE A 255 13.59 25.79 3.90
CA ILE A 255 12.58 24.70 3.90
C ILE A 255 11.37 25.05 3.03
N VAL A 256 10.81 26.26 3.18
CA VAL A 256 9.64 26.68 2.41
C VAL A 256 9.97 26.80 0.92
N ALA A 257 11.12 27.38 0.56
CA ALA A 257 11.52 27.49 -0.83
C ALA A 257 11.73 26.12 -1.48
N ALA A 258 12.28 25.13 -0.73
CA ALA A 258 12.41 23.77 -1.22
C ALA A 258 11.04 23.10 -1.45
N ALA A 259 10.09 23.29 -0.54
CA ALA A 259 8.73 22.79 -0.69
C ALA A 259 8.02 23.41 -1.90
N GLU A 260 8.07 24.73 -2.06
CA GLU A 260 7.48 25.45 -3.21
C GLU A 260 8.12 25.04 -4.53
N TYR A 261 9.45 24.88 -4.56
CA TYR A 261 10.20 24.42 -5.74
C TYR A 261 9.80 22.98 -6.11
N GLY A 262 9.75 22.08 -5.14
CA GLY A 262 9.30 20.71 -5.35
C GLY A 262 7.85 20.62 -5.82
N ALA A 263 6.93 21.39 -5.20
CA ALA A 263 5.53 21.48 -5.63
C ALA A 263 5.39 22.00 -7.06
N ALA A 264 6.21 22.98 -7.46
CA ALA A 264 6.24 23.44 -8.83
C ALA A 264 6.72 22.38 -9.83
N ASN A 265 7.73 21.57 -9.47
CA ASN A 265 8.18 20.46 -10.29
C ASN A 265 7.09 19.37 -10.41
N LEU A 266 6.39 19.06 -9.32
CA LEU A 266 5.25 18.14 -9.34
C LEU A 266 4.17 18.60 -10.32
N ARG A 267 3.81 19.89 -10.32
CA ARG A 267 2.82 20.43 -11.29
C ARG A 267 3.25 20.21 -12.74
N VAL A 268 4.55 20.29 -13.05
CA VAL A 268 5.07 20.00 -14.39
C VAL A 268 4.93 18.52 -14.74
N LEU A 269 5.17 17.62 -13.79
CA LEU A 269 4.99 16.17 -13.98
C LEU A 269 3.51 15.81 -14.18
N VAL A 270 2.61 16.40 -13.37
CA VAL A 270 1.16 16.23 -13.50
C VAL A 270 0.67 16.75 -14.86
N ALA A 271 1.08 17.94 -15.28
CA ALA A 271 0.70 18.49 -16.58
C ALA A 271 1.17 17.65 -17.77
N ARG A 272 2.19 16.81 -17.58
CA ARG A 272 2.71 15.86 -18.57
C ARG A 272 2.11 14.47 -18.47
N GLY A 273 1.18 14.24 -17.54
CA GLY A 273 0.57 12.93 -17.29
C GLY A 273 1.54 11.91 -16.66
N LEU A 274 2.62 12.38 -16.01
CA LEU A 274 3.66 11.54 -15.39
C LEU A 274 3.51 11.39 -13.87
N ALA A 275 2.55 12.10 -13.28
CA ALA A 275 2.14 11.98 -11.88
C ALA A 275 0.64 12.29 -11.78
N ALA A 276 -0.04 11.69 -10.80
CA ALA A 276 -1.45 11.99 -10.56
C ALA A 276 -1.62 13.31 -9.79
N PRO A 277 -2.68 14.11 -10.02
CA PRO A 277 -2.94 15.31 -9.22
C PRO A 277 -3.16 15.00 -7.73
N ASP A 278 -3.74 13.84 -7.43
CA ASP A 278 -4.10 13.33 -6.11
C ASP A 278 -3.08 12.32 -5.56
N GLU A 279 -1.86 12.31 -6.09
CA GLU A 279 -0.78 11.44 -5.64
C GLU A 279 -0.61 11.51 -4.10
N PRO A 280 -0.46 10.38 -3.39
CA PRO A 280 -0.21 10.39 -1.95
C PRO A 280 1.04 11.19 -1.60
N ASP A 281 1.05 11.89 -0.47
CA ASP A 281 2.16 12.80 -0.11
C ASP A 281 3.52 12.12 -0.01
N ASP A 282 3.55 10.84 0.39
CA ASP A 282 4.79 10.05 0.41
C ASP A 282 5.38 9.87 -1.00
N ARG A 283 4.49 9.69 -1.98
CA ARG A 283 4.88 9.57 -3.37
C ARG A 283 5.17 10.93 -4.01
N LYS A 284 4.51 12.01 -3.58
CA LYS A 284 4.91 13.39 -3.91
C LYS A 284 6.33 13.69 -3.45
N ALA A 285 6.70 13.32 -2.21
CA ALA A 285 8.07 13.49 -1.70
C ALA A 285 9.12 12.72 -2.54
N TRP A 286 8.80 11.49 -2.94
CA TRP A 286 9.66 10.71 -3.84
C TRP A 286 9.87 11.41 -5.19
N LEU A 287 8.79 11.92 -5.79
CA LEU A 287 8.84 12.62 -7.08
C LEU A 287 9.55 13.98 -6.99
N MET A 288 9.39 14.69 -5.87
CA MET A 288 10.13 15.92 -5.57
C MET A 288 11.63 15.65 -5.55
N TYR A 289 12.06 14.59 -4.87
CA TYR A 289 13.47 14.23 -4.81
C TYR A 289 14.01 13.79 -6.17
N LEU A 290 13.24 13.00 -6.95
CA LEU A 290 13.62 12.64 -8.32
C LEU A 290 13.84 13.91 -9.17
N ALA A 291 12.92 14.87 -9.12
CA ALA A 291 13.04 16.12 -9.86
C ALA A 291 14.14 17.03 -9.33
N HIS A 292 14.48 16.94 -8.05
CA HIS A 292 15.62 17.62 -7.46
C HIS A 292 16.94 17.05 -8.01
N HIS A 293 17.07 15.72 -8.03
CA HIS A 293 18.26 15.03 -8.51
C HIS A 293 18.47 15.15 -10.03
N GLU A 294 17.43 14.86 -10.81
CA GLU A 294 17.51 14.80 -12.28
C GLU A 294 17.29 16.14 -12.98
N GLY A 295 16.77 17.13 -12.25
CA GLY A 295 16.08 18.27 -12.82
C GLY A 295 14.68 17.90 -13.36
N PRO A 296 13.80 18.88 -13.61
CA PRO A 296 12.41 18.62 -14.04
C PRO A 296 12.32 17.95 -15.42
N GLY A 297 13.21 18.32 -16.36
CA GLY A 297 13.27 17.66 -17.67
C GLY A 297 13.80 16.24 -17.58
N GLY A 298 14.83 16.03 -16.75
CA GLY A 298 15.42 14.73 -16.48
C GLY A 298 14.45 13.76 -15.81
N ALA A 299 13.73 14.22 -14.78
CA ALA A 299 12.71 13.43 -14.09
C ALA A 299 11.55 13.06 -15.01
N ALA A 300 11.11 13.97 -15.88
CA ALA A 300 10.09 13.65 -16.87
C ALA A 300 10.58 12.57 -17.86
N GLY A 301 11.82 12.69 -18.35
CA GLY A 301 12.43 11.68 -19.21
C GLY A 301 12.70 10.36 -18.50
N PHE A 302 13.00 10.40 -17.20
CA PHE A 302 13.12 9.22 -16.35
C PHE A 302 11.77 8.51 -16.26
N LEU A 303 10.72 9.18 -15.80
CA LEU A 303 9.39 8.58 -15.62
C LEU A 303 8.79 8.09 -16.94
N GLY A 304 8.91 8.89 -18.01
CA GLY A 304 8.40 8.55 -19.34
C GLY A 304 9.27 7.56 -20.12
N GLY A 305 10.44 7.16 -19.61
CA GLY A 305 11.35 6.22 -20.26
C GLY A 305 12.09 6.77 -21.49
N SER A 306 11.94 8.06 -21.82
CA SER A 306 12.60 8.68 -22.97
C SER A 306 14.05 9.07 -22.70
N ARG A 307 14.44 9.27 -21.44
CA ARG A 307 15.84 9.52 -21.05
C ARG A 307 16.58 8.19 -20.91
N ARG A 308 17.71 8.09 -21.60
CA ARG A 308 18.66 6.97 -21.49
C ARG A 308 19.87 7.39 -20.68
N TYR A 309 20.36 6.46 -19.88
CA TYR A 309 21.54 6.64 -19.03
C TYR A 309 22.64 5.70 -19.45
N SER A 310 23.85 6.23 -19.50
CA SER A 310 25.07 5.51 -19.82
C SER A 310 25.73 4.95 -18.57
N LEU A 311 26.75 4.09 -18.78
CA LEU A 311 27.58 3.62 -17.66
C LEU A 311 28.34 4.78 -17.02
N ASP A 312 28.76 5.78 -17.81
CA ASP A 312 29.47 6.95 -17.30
C ASP A 312 28.58 7.84 -16.44
N ASP A 313 27.29 7.97 -16.78
CA ASP A 313 26.31 8.63 -15.92
C ASP A 313 26.24 7.93 -14.55
N LEU A 314 26.21 6.59 -14.53
CA LEU A 314 26.21 5.82 -13.29
C LEU A 314 27.54 5.95 -12.54
N ARG A 315 28.68 5.97 -13.25
CA ARG A 315 30.01 6.19 -12.65
C ARG A 315 30.10 7.54 -11.97
N GLY A 316 29.51 8.57 -12.54
CA GLY A 316 29.45 9.90 -11.93
C GLY A 316 28.73 9.91 -10.58
N GLN A 317 27.81 8.97 -10.36
CA GLN A 317 27.00 8.90 -9.13
C GLN A 317 27.58 7.98 -8.07
N VAL A 318 28.09 6.81 -8.46
CA VAL A 318 28.51 5.77 -7.52
C VAL A 318 30.00 5.40 -7.60
N GLY A 319 30.74 6.01 -8.51
CA GLY A 319 32.14 5.66 -8.81
C GLY A 319 32.29 4.48 -9.75
N ALA A 320 33.50 4.34 -10.32
CA ALA A 320 33.81 3.39 -11.39
C ALA A 320 33.48 1.93 -11.05
N THR A 321 33.99 1.46 -9.92
CA THR A 321 33.83 0.07 -9.46
C THR A 321 32.37 -0.28 -9.21
N ARG A 322 31.62 0.62 -8.55
CA ARG A 322 30.23 0.35 -8.19
C ARG A 322 29.31 0.40 -9.39
N ALA A 323 29.56 1.30 -10.34
CA ALA A 323 28.80 1.38 -11.58
C ALA A 323 28.96 0.11 -12.42
N GLN A 324 30.19 -0.42 -12.52
CA GLN A 324 30.47 -1.68 -13.21
C GLN A 324 29.63 -2.84 -12.62
N GLN A 325 29.63 -2.99 -11.29
CA GLN A 325 28.86 -4.03 -10.60
C GLN A 325 27.35 -3.90 -10.81
N LEU A 326 26.83 -2.67 -10.77
CA LEU A 326 25.40 -2.42 -10.99
C LEU A 326 25.00 -2.73 -12.44
N ALA A 327 25.86 -2.38 -13.40
CA ALA A 327 25.65 -2.71 -14.82
C ALA A 327 25.68 -4.23 -15.06
N GLU A 328 26.62 -4.95 -14.46
CA GLU A 328 26.68 -6.42 -14.55
C GLU A 328 25.42 -7.09 -13.98
N ARG A 329 24.93 -6.61 -12.83
CA ARG A 329 23.67 -7.09 -12.22
C ARG A 329 22.44 -6.80 -13.10
N ALA A 330 22.49 -5.75 -13.91
CA ALA A 330 21.47 -5.42 -14.88
C ALA A 330 21.65 -6.17 -16.22
N GLY A 331 22.51 -7.19 -16.29
CA GLY A 331 22.77 -7.94 -17.52
C GLY A 331 23.58 -7.18 -18.56
N GLY A 332 24.38 -6.20 -18.13
CA GLY A 332 25.13 -5.30 -18.99
C GLY A 332 24.35 -4.05 -19.43
N ASP A 333 23.08 -3.91 -19.06
CA ASP A 333 22.25 -2.74 -19.39
C ASP A 333 22.53 -1.58 -18.42
N ALA A 334 23.38 -0.65 -18.84
CA ALA A 334 23.72 0.54 -18.04
C ALA A 334 22.53 1.47 -17.77
N ASN A 335 21.57 1.54 -18.70
CA ASN A 335 20.38 2.36 -18.53
C ASN A 335 19.46 1.77 -17.47
N LYS A 336 19.25 0.45 -17.50
CA LYS A 336 18.52 -0.27 -16.45
C LYS A 336 19.24 -0.15 -15.10
N ALA A 337 20.56 -0.31 -15.08
CA ALA A 337 21.35 -0.19 -13.86
C ALA A 337 21.24 1.19 -13.21
N TYR A 338 21.30 2.27 -14.00
CA TYR A 338 21.10 3.62 -13.48
C TYR A 338 19.70 3.82 -12.91
N ARG A 339 18.67 3.35 -13.61
CA ARG A 339 17.27 3.52 -13.19
C ARG A 339 16.94 2.74 -11.93
N ASP A 340 17.42 1.50 -11.85
CA ASP A 340 17.28 0.66 -10.66
C ASP A 340 18.03 1.27 -9.47
N TRP A 341 19.25 1.79 -9.71
CA TRP A 341 20.03 2.49 -8.70
C TRP A 341 19.31 3.74 -8.19
N LEU A 342 18.89 4.64 -9.08
CA LEU A 342 18.27 5.90 -8.68
C LEU A 342 16.95 5.63 -7.94
N THR A 343 16.13 4.70 -8.43
CA THR A 343 14.88 4.32 -7.73
C THR A 343 15.18 3.83 -6.32
N GLY A 344 16.10 2.88 -6.17
CA GLY A 344 16.48 2.35 -4.86
C GLY A 344 17.18 3.38 -3.96
N TYR A 345 17.93 4.31 -4.54
CA TYR A 345 18.57 5.41 -3.84
C TYR A 345 17.53 6.35 -3.23
N ILE A 346 16.51 6.73 -4.01
CA ILE A 346 15.40 7.58 -3.54
C ILE A 346 14.57 6.84 -2.49
N ASP A 347 14.19 5.57 -2.72
CA ASP A 347 13.43 4.76 -1.74
C ASP A 347 14.18 4.61 -0.41
N GLY A 348 15.52 4.54 -0.46
CA GLY A 348 16.37 4.48 0.72
C GLY A 348 16.38 5.79 1.50
N LYS A 349 16.36 6.93 0.81
CA LYS A 349 16.51 8.29 1.36
C LYS A 349 15.18 8.89 1.80
N ILE A 350 14.12 8.72 1.03
CA ILE A 350 12.82 9.34 1.26
C ILE A 350 11.95 8.39 2.10
N ARG A 351 11.87 8.67 3.41
CA ARG A 351 11.10 7.86 4.37
C ARG A 351 10.18 8.72 5.26
N PRO A 352 9.06 9.25 4.72
CA PRO A 352 8.08 10.06 5.47
C PRO A 352 7.60 9.42 6.78
N ALA A 353 7.41 8.11 6.80
CA ALA A 353 6.98 7.36 7.98
C ALA A 353 7.90 7.52 9.21
N ARG A 354 9.18 7.89 9.04
CA ARG A 354 10.10 8.18 10.16
C ARG A 354 9.72 9.43 10.95
N PHE A 355 8.90 10.30 10.35
CA PHE A 355 8.50 11.59 10.90
C PHE A 355 7.05 11.62 11.34
N ARG A 356 6.38 10.46 11.47
CA ARG A 356 5.01 10.31 11.99
C ARG A 356 5.05 9.54 13.30
N GLU A 357 4.21 9.92 14.27
CA GLU A 357 4.03 9.10 15.47
C GLU A 357 3.52 7.70 15.10
N ALA A 358 4.05 6.68 15.78
CA ALA A 358 3.48 5.35 15.71
C ALA A 358 2.05 5.39 16.28
N PRO A 359 1.08 4.69 15.67
CA PRO A 359 -0.29 4.66 16.19
C PRO A 359 -0.27 4.19 17.64
N ARG A 360 -0.81 5.02 18.54
CA ARG A 360 -0.89 4.74 19.98
C ARG A 360 -1.85 3.57 20.19
N PRO A 361 -1.51 2.56 21.00
CA PRO A 361 -2.49 1.54 21.38
C PRO A 361 -3.66 2.21 22.11
N PRO A 362 -4.92 1.81 21.83
CA PRO A 362 -6.06 2.43 22.48
C PRO A 362 -5.99 2.21 23.99
N ALA A 363 -6.20 3.29 24.75
CA ALA A 363 -6.27 3.24 26.21
C ALA A 363 -7.42 2.32 26.64
N SER A 364 -7.12 1.43 27.59
CA SER A 364 -8.08 0.51 28.21
C SER A 364 -9.14 1.27 29.00
N GLY A 365 -10.28 1.52 28.38
CA GLY A 365 -11.51 2.00 29.02
C GLY A 365 -12.65 1.03 28.73
N GLY A 366 -13.05 0.26 29.74
CA GLY A 366 -14.13 -0.71 29.65
C GLY A 366 -15.49 -0.06 29.39
N GLY A 367 -16.31 -0.75 28.59
CA GLY A 367 -17.70 -0.36 28.34
C GLY A 367 -18.22 -1.03 27.08
N ALA A 368 -18.78 -2.23 27.23
CA ALA A 368 -19.40 -2.97 26.16
C ALA A 368 -20.51 -2.16 25.45
N ARG A 369 -20.43 -2.08 24.13
CA ARG A 369 -21.57 -2.15 23.20
C ARG A 369 -21.06 -2.57 21.83
N SER A 370 -21.64 -3.66 21.35
CA SER A 370 -21.52 -4.20 20.01
C SER A 370 -22.14 -3.23 19.00
N ASP A 371 -21.38 -2.82 17.98
CA ASP A 371 -21.90 -2.47 16.67
C ASP A 371 -20.82 -2.76 15.61
N GLY A 372 -21.27 -3.29 14.48
CA GLY A 372 -20.49 -4.06 13.49
C GLY A 372 -19.27 -3.34 12.92
N GLY A 373 -18.12 -4.02 13.01
CA GLY A 373 -16.90 -3.62 12.32
C GLY A 373 -17.06 -3.75 10.81
N ALA A 374 -16.91 -2.63 10.11
CA ALA A 374 -16.62 -2.63 8.68
C ALA A 374 -15.31 -3.38 8.44
N ALA A 375 -15.37 -4.40 7.58
CA ALA A 375 -14.22 -5.19 7.17
C ALA A 375 -13.17 -4.28 6.52
N ALA A 376 -11.95 -4.29 7.04
CA ALA A 376 -10.81 -3.69 6.36
C ALA A 376 -10.59 -4.45 5.03
N GLU A 377 -10.73 -3.75 3.91
CA GLU A 377 -10.36 -4.25 2.60
C GLU A 377 -8.83 -4.44 2.54
N ILE A 378 -8.39 -5.69 2.53
CA ILE A 378 -6.98 -6.06 2.33
C ILE A 378 -6.79 -6.27 0.82
N SER A 379 -6.01 -5.41 0.17
CA SER A 379 -5.55 -5.62 -1.21
C SER A 379 -4.74 -6.92 -1.33
N PRO A 380 -4.81 -7.66 -2.46
CA PRO A 380 -4.04 -8.88 -2.64
C PRO A 380 -2.52 -8.60 -2.51
N ALA A 381 -1.79 -9.53 -1.90
CA ALA A 381 -0.36 -9.41 -1.71
C ALA A 381 0.35 -9.18 -3.05
N LYS A 382 1.26 -8.19 -3.11
CA LYS A 382 2.04 -7.86 -4.33
C LYS A 382 2.90 -9.02 -4.84
N ASN A 383 3.13 -10.06 -4.03
CA ASN A 383 3.92 -11.25 -4.32
C ASN A 383 3.08 -12.51 -4.03
N PRO A 384 2.97 -13.48 -4.97
CA PRO A 384 2.11 -14.65 -4.78
C PRO A 384 2.62 -15.62 -3.71
N GLU A 385 3.92 -15.59 -3.39
CA GLU A 385 4.49 -16.38 -2.29
C GLU A 385 4.22 -15.78 -0.91
N GLU A 386 3.84 -14.50 -0.80
CA GLU A 386 3.49 -13.85 0.46
C GLU A 386 2.00 -14.04 0.73
N ILE A 387 1.70 -14.74 1.82
CA ILE A 387 0.38 -15.33 2.04
C ILE A 387 -0.46 -14.42 2.92
N ARG A 388 -1.70 -14.19 2.50
CA ARG A 388 -2.75 -13.53 3.28
C ARG A 388 -4.04 -14.31 3.16
N SER A 389 -4.79 -14.39 4.26
CA SER A 389 -6.15 -14.93 4.27
C SER A 389 -7.07 -14.09 3.41
N TYR A 390 -7.97 -14.74 2.68
CA TYR A 390 -9.16 -14.06 2.17
C TYR A 390 -10.11 -13.77 3.33
N THR A 391 -10.70 -12.58 3.34
CA THR A 391 -11.67 -12.16 4.36
C THR A 391 -13.12 -12.26 3.87
N PHE A 392 -13.34 -12.28 2.56
CA PHE A 392 -14.65 -12.46 1.93
C PHE A 392 -14.50 -13.04 0.51
N LEU A 393 -15.61 -13.52 -0.06
CA LEU A 393 -15.73 -13.83 -1.48
C LEU A 393 -16.25 -12.59 -2.21
N GLU A 394 -15.52 -12.11 -3.22
CA GLU A 394 -15.98 -11.01 -4.07
C GLU A 394 -17.32 -11.34 -4.73
N ALA A 395 -18.16 -10.32 -4.93
CA ALA A 395 -19.52 -10.49 -5.46
C ALA A 395 -19.55 -11.31 -6.75
N GLY A 396 -18.66 -11.02 -7.70
CA GLY A 396 -18.58 -11.77 -8.97
C GLY A 396 -18.23 -13.25 -8.81
N MET A 397 -17.40 -13.62 -7.82
CA MET A 397 -17.08 -15.02 -7.52
C MET A 397 -18.22 -15.71 -6.79
N ARG A 398 -18.86 -15.00 -5.85
CA ARG A 398 -20.04 -15.48 -5.13
C ARG A 398 -21.19 -15.74 -6.11
N ASP A 399 -21.41 -14.82 -7.05
CA ASP A 399 -22.39 -14.96 -8.13
C ASP A 399 -22.02 -16.13 -9.04
N LEU A 400 -20.75 -16.28 -9.43
CA LEU A 400 -20.30 -17.43 -10.23
C LEU A 400 -20.61 -18.78 -9.56
N LEU A 401 -20.45 -18.87 -8.24
CA LEU A 401 -20.76 -20.09 -7.48
C LEU A 401 -22.28 -20.29 -7.28
N THR A 402 -23.01 -19.22 -6.98
CA THR A 402 -24.43 -19.31 -6.61
C THR A 402 -25.38 -19.34 -7.81
N ALA A 403 -25.00 -18.74 -8.93
CA ALA A 403 -25.74 -18.73 -10.18
C ALA A 403 -25.58 -20.02 -11.00
N TYR A 404 -24.72 -20.95 -10.57
CA TYR A 404 -24.55 -22.23 -11.26
C TYR A 404 -25.86 -23.04 -11.25
N ASP A 405 -26.47 -23.19 -12.43
CA ASP A 405 -27.71 -23.93 -12.66
C ASP A 405 -27.55 -25.10 -13.64
N GLY A 406 -26.32 -25.34 -14.13
CA GLY A 406 -25.98 -26.40 -15.06
C GLY A 406 -25.93 -27.81 -14.46
N PRO A 407 -25.77 -28.86 -15.30
CA PRO A 407 -25.58 -30.24 -14.85
C PRO A 407 -24.33 -30.38 -13.99
N ALA A 408 -24.21 -31.41 -13.16
CA ALA A 408 -23.00 -31.58 -12.34
C ALA A 408 -21.72 -31.61 -13.20
N LEU A 409 -20.74 -30.76 -12.87
CA LEU A 409 -19.42 -30.81 -13.49
C LEU A 409 -18.60 -31.90 -12.80
N SER A 410 -17.90 -32.72 -13.58
CA SER A 410 -16.90 -33.59 -12.96
C SER A 410 -15.85 -32.73 -12.26
N VAL A 411 -15.43 -33.14 -11.06
CA VAL A 411 -14.32 -32.49 -10.33
C VAL A 411 -13.05 -32.44 -11.18
N ASP A 412 -12.88 -33.42 -12.08
CA ASP A 412 -11.77 -33.45 -13.03
C ASP A 412 -11.76 -32.28 -14.01
N THR A 413 -12.94 -31.72 -14.31
CA THR A 413 -13.13 -30.65 -15.30
C THR A 413 -13.14 -29.25 -14.70
N ILE A 414 -13.06 -29.11 -13.36
CA ILE A 414 -13.01 -27.80 -12.71
C ILE A 414 -11.78 -27.00 -13.19
N GLY A 415 -10.64 -27.68 -13.37
CA GLY A 415 -9.41 -27.07 -13.87
C GLY A 415 -9.50 -26.57 -15.32
N ASP A 416 -10.44 -27.08 -16.12
CA ASP A 416 -10.66 -26.63 -17.49
C ASP A 416 -11.32 -25.24 -17.55
N ASN A 417 -11.86 -24.76 -16.41
CA ASN A 417 -12.41 -23.42 -16.26
C ASN A 417 -11.62 -22.64 -15.18
N PRO A 418 -10.59 -21.86 -15.57
CA PRO A 418 -9.75 -21.14 -14.63
C PRO A 418 -10.52 -20.19 -13.69
N ARG A 419 -11.60 -19.56 -14.17
CA ARG A 419 -12.43 -18.67 -13.33
C ARG A 419 -13.16 -19.45 -12.24
N LEU A 420 -13.74 -20.59 -12.60
CA LEU A 420 -14.39 -21.47 -11.63
C LEU A 420 -13.37 -22.08 -10.65
N ALA A 421 -12.23 -22.55 -11.14
CA ALA A 421 -11.16 -23.08 -10.31
C ALA A 421 -10.69 -22.05 -9.27
N ILE A 422 -10.45 -20.80 -9.68
CA ILE A 422 -10.08 -19.70 -8.78
C ILE A 422 -11.18 -19.43 -7.75
N ALA A 423 -12.46 -19.38 -8.16
CA ALA A 423 -13.56 -19.14 -7.24
C ALA A 423 -13.70 -20.26 -6.19
N VAL A 424 -13.58 -21.53 -6.61
CA VAL A 424 -13.62 -22.69 -5.71
C VAL A 424 -12.42 -22.68 -4.76
N GLN A 425 -11.20 -22.45 -5.25
CA GLN A 425 -10.01 -22.36 -4.41
C GLN A 425 -10.10 -21.21 -3.41
N THR A 426 -10.57 -20.03 -3.84
CA THR A 426 -10.78 -18.87 -2.97
C THR A 426 -11.78 -19.17 -1.86
N ALA A 427 -12.89 -19.84 -2.19
CA ALA A 427 -13.87 -20.29 -1.20
C ALA A 427 -13.26 -21.29 -0.20
N LEU A 428 -12.53 -22.30 -0.68
CA LEU A 428 -11.86 -23.28 0.17
C LEU A 428 -10.81 -22.61 1.08
N SER A 429 -10.10 -21.60 0.59
CA SER A 429 -9.14 -20.81 1.36
C SER A 429 -9.82 -19.95 2.43
N LEU A 430 -10.89 -19.23 2.08
CA LEU A 430 -11.70 -18.46 3.02
C LEU A 430 -12.21 -19.37 4.17
N HIS A 431 -12.66 -20.57 3.82
CA HIS A 431 -13.18 -21.55 4.78
C HIS A 431 -12.09 -22.31 5.54
N GLY A 432 -10.80 -22.03 5.29
CA GLY A 432 -9.67 -22.55 6.07
C GLY A 432 -9.12 -23.90 5.64
N TYR A 433 -9.48 -24.40 4.46
CA TYR A 433 -9.04 -25.72 3.95
C TYR A 433 -7.81 -25.64 3.06
N LEU A 434 -7.67 -24.58 2.25
CA LEU A 434 -6.65 -24.47 1.22
C LEU A 434 -5.82 -23.20 1.42
N ASP A 435 -4.51 -23.30 1.37
CA ASP A 435 -3.64 -22.12 1.45
C ASP A 435 -3.78 -21.22 0.20
N PRO A 436 -3.90 -19.89 0.38
CA PRO A 436 -3.94 -18.92 -0.71
C PRO A 436 -2.53 -18.68 -1.31
N PRO A 437 -2.40 -17.92 -2.42
CA PRO A 437 -3.48 -17.43 -3.28
C PRO A 437 -4.07 -18.55 -4.14
N ALA A 438 -5.26 -18.29 -4.69
CA ALA A 438 -5.86 -19.15 -5.71
C ALA A 438 -5.12 -18.91 -7.03
N ASP A 439 -4.76 -19.99 -7.72
CA ASP A 439 -3.94 -19.97 -8.94
C ASP A 439 -4.67 -20.50 -10.17
N GLY A 440 -5.86 -21.07 -9.99
CA GLY A 440 -6.63 -21.75 -11.04
C GLY A 440 -6.09 -23.15 -11.38
N GLU A 441 -4.94 -23.55 -10.84
CA GLU A 441 -4.36 -24.87 -11.04
C GLU A 441 -5.05 -25.88 -10.11
N PHE A 442 -6.10 -26.54 -10.61
CA PHE A 442 -6.93 -27.45 -9.82
C PHE A 442 -6.31 -28.85 -9.62
N GLY A 443 -5.15 -28.89 -8.96
CA GLY A 443 -4.37 -30.10 -8.71
C GLY A 443 -4.84 -30.96 -7.52
N GLN A 444 -4.01 -31.94 -7.16
CA GLN A 444 -4.29 -32.92 -6.09
C GLN A 444 -4.62 -32.28 -4.73
N VAL A 445 -3.97 -31.17 -4.39
CA VAL A 445 -4.21 -30.43 -3.14
C VAL A 445 -5.57 -29.74 -3.15
N SER A 446 -5.94 -29.08 -4.26
CA SER A 446 -7.28 -28.46 -4.43
C SER A 446 -8.39 -29.52 -4.32
N ARG A 447 -8.18 -30.69 -4.94
CA ARG A 447 -9.10 -31.83 -4.84
C ARG A 447 -9.20 -32.40 -3.43
N TRP A 448 -8.08 -32.51 -2.72
CA TRP A 448 -8.06 -32.90 -1.31
C TRP A 448 -8.87 -31.92 -0.47
N ALA A 449 -8.63 -30.61 -0.60
CA ALA A 449 -9.34 -29.58 0.15
C ALA A 449 -10.85 -29.61 -0.15
N LEU A 450 -11.23 -29.77 -1.42
CA LEU A 450 -12.63 -29.92 -1.82
C LEU A 450 -13.27 -31.19 -1.21
N ALA A 451 -12.56 -32.31 -1.21
CA ALA A 451 -13.04 -33.55 -0.61
C ALA A 451 -13.25 -33.41 0.91
N ARG A 452 -12.33 -32.72 1.60
CA ARG A 452 -12.47 -32.40 3.03
C ARG A 452 -13.69 -31.52 3.30
N PHE A 453 -13.88 -30.48 2.49
CA PHE A 453 -15.05 -29.62 2.54
C PHE A 453 -16.35 -30.42 2.32
N CYS A 454 -16.44 -31.22 1.25
CA CYS A 454 -17.60 -32.05 0.95
C CYS A 454 -17.93 -33.03 2.08
N LYS A 455 -16.90 -33.70 2.64
CA LYS A 455 -17.09 -34.61 3.79
C LYS A 455 -17.74 -33.88 4.97
N ARG A 456 -17.29 -32.66 5.30
CA ARG A 456 -17.87 -31.86 6.39
C ARG A 456 -19.30 -31.42 6.12
N MET A 457 -19.62 -31.12 4.85
CA MET A 457 -20.97 -30.77 4.39
C MET A 457 -21.86 -31.99 4.13
N ARG A 458 -21.36 -33.22 4.29
CA ARG A 458 -22.05 -34.48 3.98
C ARG A 458 -22.52 -34.53 2.51
N LEU A 459 -21.65 -34.08 1.60
CA LEU A 459 -21.85 -34.10 0.17
C LEU A 459 -21.04 -35.24 -0.46
N ASP A 460 -21.60 -35.92 -1.44
CA ASP A 460 -20.87 -36.91 -2.23
C ASP A 460 -20.15 -36.22 -3.39
N LEU A 461 -18.82 -36.29 -3.38
CA LEU A 461 -17.99 -35.69 -4.42
C LEU A 461 -18.11 -36.45 -5.76
N ALA A 462 -18.57 -37.72 -5.74
CA ALA A 462 -18.83 -38.49 -6.96
C ALA A 462 -19.99 -37.93 -7.78
N GLU A 463 -20.90 -37.17 -7.15
CA GLU A 463 -21.96 -36.44 -7.83
C GLU A 463 -21.43 -35.21 -8.59
N GLY A 464 -20.14 -34.87 -8.48
CA GLY A 464 -19.52 -33.71 -9.12
C GLY A 464 -19.80 -32.39 -8.41
N ALA A 465 -19.43 -31.28 -9.06
CA ALA A 465 -19.76 -29.92 -8.62
C ALA A 465 -21.24 -29.63 -8.93
N THR A 466 -22.10 -30.15 -8.07
CA THR A 466 -23.55 -29.90 -8.10
C THR A 466 -23.85 -28.46 -7.63
N ARG A 467 -25.03 -27.95 -7.99
CA ARG A 467 -25.58 -26.70 -7.43
C ARG A 467 -25.55 -26.66 -5.90
N ARG A 468 -25.72 -27.82 -5.26
CA ARG A 468 -25.66 -27.93 -3.80
C ARG A 468 -24.24 -27.66 -3.29
N LEU A 469 -23.23 -28.24 -3.91
CA LEU A 469 -21.83 -27.99 -3.57
C LEU A 469 -21.45 -26.52 -3.75
N THR A 470 -21.77 -25.90 -4.89
CA THR A 470 -21.38 -24.52 -5.17
C THR A 470 -22.04 -23.51 -4.22
N ARG A 471 -23.28 -23.77 -3.80
CA ARG A 471 -23.94 -22.99 -2.74
C ARG A 471 -23.24 -23.11 -1.40
N HIS A 472 -22.87 -24.31 -0.96
CA HIS A 472 -22.13 -24.48 0.28
C HIS A 472 -20.75 -23.82 0.22
N LEU A 473 -20.07 -23.84 -0.93
CA LEU A 473 -18.81 -23.12 -1.10
C LEU A 473 -18.98 -21.60 -0.89
N ALA A 474 -20.10 -21.02 -1.33
CA ALA A 474 -20.41 -19.62 -1.07
C ALA A 474 -20.85 -19.35 0.38
N ASP A 475 -21.58 -20.29 0.98
CA ASP A 475 -22.16 -20.19 2.32
C ASP A 475 -22.31 -21.57 3.00
N PRO A 476 -21.33 -22.00 3.81
CA PRO A 476 -21.30 -23.34 4.39
C PRO A 476 -22.21 -23.46 5.62
N GLU A 477 -23.12 -24.43 5.62
CA GLU A 477 -24.00 -24.70 6.77
C GLU A 477 -23.26 -25.26 8.00
N ASN A 478 -22.15 -25.98 7.77
CA ASN A 478 -21.35 -26.59 8.83
C ASN A 478 -19.87 -26.20 8.69
N ALA A 479 -19.57 -24.90 8.79
CA ALA A 479 -18.21 -24.37 8.66
C ALA A 479 -17.23 -25.01 9.68
N LEU A 480 -15.93 -24.98 9.36
CA LEU A 480 -14.89 -25.27 10.35
C LEU A 480 -15.00 -24.26 11.50
N PRO A 481 -14.86 -24.70 12.76
CA PRO A 481 -14.95 -23.78 13.89
C PRO A 481 -13.86 -22.70 13.79
N PRO A 482 -14.09 -21.53 14.42
CA PRO A 482 -13.00 -20.60 14.66
C PRO A 482 -11.95 -21.25 15.56
N VAL A 483 -10.73 -20.71 15.56
CA VAL A 483 -9.68 -21.21 16.45
C VAL A 483 -10.07 -20.93 17.90
N ALA A 484 -10.18 -21.98 18.70
CA ALA A 484 -10.54 -21.91 20.10
C ALA A 484 -9.33 -21.50 20.94
N ARG A 485 -9.57 -20.70 21.99
CA ARG A 485 -8.54 -20.32 22.95
C ARG A 485 -8.27 -21.44 23.93
N THR A 486 -7.01 -21.71 24.22
CA THR A 486 -6.60 -22.72 25.22
C THR A 486 -6.22 -22.10 26.55
N GLY A 487 -5.94 -20.78 26.57
CA GLY A 487 -5.33 -20.12 27.72
C GLY A 487 -3.82 -20.37 27.84
N GLU A 488 -3.22 -21.04 26.87
CA GLU A 488 -1.78 -21.26 26.79
C GLU A 488 -1.10 -20.19 25.91
N TRP A 489 0.23 -20.11 25.96
CA TRP A 489 1.01 -19.09 25.24
C TRP A 489 0.83 -19.13 23.71
N ILE A 490 0.42 -20.29 23.15
CA ILE A 490 0.12 -20.44 21.72
C ILE A 490 -1.03 -19.52 21.27
N ASP A 491 -1.96 -19.16 22.17
CA ASP A 491 -3.04 -18.23 21.89
C ASP A 491 -2.50 -16.89 21.37
N SER A 492 -1.39 -16.40 21.93
CA SER A 492 -0.79 -15.11 21.54
C SER A 492 -0.13 -15.18 20.16
N VAL A 493 0.47 -16.33 19.81
CA VAL A 493 1.01 -16.59 18.47
C VAL A 493 -0.12 -16.59 17.44
N ILE A 494 -1.19 -17.35 17.71
CA ILE A 494 -2.36 -17.46 16.82
C ILE A 494 -3.06 -16.10 16.70
N ALA A 495 -3.23 -15.38 17.80
CA ALA A 495 -3.82 -14.05 17.78
C ALA A 495 -2.97 -13.07 16.97
N CYS A 496 -1.64 -13.14 17.06
CA CYS A 496 -0.75 -12.36 16.20
C CYS A 496 -0.94 -12.71 14.72
N MET A 497 -1.00 -14.00 14.37
CA MET A 497 -1.28 -14.43 13.01
C MET A 497 -2.61 -13.89 12.47
N GLN A 498 -3.67 -13.95 13.28
CA GLN A 498 -4.99 -13.42 12.92
C GLN A 498 -4.97 -11.90 12.73
N ARG A 499 -4.33 -11.15 13.64
CA ARG A 499 -4.17 -9.69 13.52
C ARG A 499 -3.42 -9.28 12.25
N GLN A 500 -2.44 -10.09 11.84
CA GLN A 500 -1.66 -9.86 10.62
C GLN A 500 -2.37 -10.36 9.35
N GLY A 501 -3.56 -10.96 9.47
CA GLY A 501 -4.29 -11.52 8.33
C GLY A 501 -3.59 -12.72 7.69
N TYR A 502 -2.76 -13.45 8.44
CA TYR A 502 -2.10 -14.66 7.94
C TYR A 502 -3.07 -15.82 7.84
N PHE A 503 -2.80 -16.74 6.91
CA PHE A 503 -3.57 -17.95 6.74
C PHE A 503 -3.28 -18.96 7.85
N ILE A 504 -4.35 -19.54 8.39
CA ILE A 504 -4.30 -20.68 9.30
C ILE A 504 -5.14 -21.77 8.66
N CYS A 505 -4.53 -22.91 8.36
CA CYS A 505 -5.26 -24.10 7.99
C CYS A 505 -6.05 -24.57 9.21
N ARG A 506 -7.37 -24.67 9.07
CA ARG A 506 -8.30 -25.05 10.13
C ARG A 506 -8.79 -26.50 10.01
N ASP A 507 -8.50 -27.18 8.89
CA ASP A 507 -8.80 -28.60 8.77
C ASP A 507 -7.90 -29.42 9.72
N PRO A 508 -8.45 -30.39 10.49
CA PRO A 508 -7.64 -31.15 11.44
C PRO A 508 -6.52 -32.00 10.85
N ASP A 509 -6.58 -32.32 9.55
CA ASP A 509 -5.49 -33.02 8.88
C ASP A 509 -4.39 -32.05 8.40
N GLY A 510 -4.58 -30.73 8.51
CA GLY A 510 -3.60 -29.71 8.14
C GLY A 510 -2.71 -29.26 9.30
N VAL A 511 -1.47 -28.89 8.99
CA VAL A 511 -0.56 -28.29 9.97
C VAL A 511 -0.18 -26.86 9.60
N ASN A 512 0.24 -26.08 10.59
CA ASN A 512 0.71 -24.71 10.45
C ASN A 512 2.12 -24.61 11.05
N ILE A 513 3.07 -24.07 10.28
CA ILE A 513 4.47 -23.92 10.71
C ILE A 513 4.71 -22.46 11.09
N VAL A 514 5.27 -22.22 12.27
CA VAL A 514 5.57 -20.88 12.76
C VAL A 514 6.96 -20.84 13.39
N TYR A 515 7.70 -19.77 13.12
CA TYR A 515 8.87 -19.36 13.86
C TYR A 515 8.57 -18.03 14.56
N VAL A 516 8.95 -17.94 15.83
CA VAL A 516 8.88 -16.69 16.60
C VAL A 516 10.27 -16.34 17.06
N GLU A 517 10.76 -15.20 16.58
CA GLU A 517 12.05 -14.63 16.97
C GLU A 517 11.98 -14.03 18.38
N GLY A 518 13.00 -14.25 19.22
CA GLY A 518 13.07 -13.71 20.58
C GLY A 518 12.11 -14.37 21.59
N MET A 519 11.71 -15.62 21.36
CA MET A 519 10.84 -16.39 22.26
C MET A 519 11.30 -17.84 22.37
N ASP A 520 11.40 -18.39 23.58
CA ASP A 520 11.83 -19.78 23.77
C ASP A 520 10.71 -20.82 23.57
N ASP A 521 11.05 -22.10 23.67
CA ASP A 521 10.14 -23.23 23.48
C ASP A 521 9.08 -23.41 24.59
N ARG A 522 9.08 -22.52 25.59
CA ARG A 522 8.06 -22.42 26.64
C ARG A 522 7.15 -21.20 26.46
N GLY A 523 7.32 -20.45 25.36
CA GLY A 523 6.55 -19.25 25.08
C GLY A 523 7.00 -18.03 25.89
N ILE A 524 8.23 -18.04 26.42
CA ILE A 524 8.76 -16.93 27.22
C ILE A 524 9.61 -16.04 26.31
N LEU A 525 9.24 -14.75 26.24
CA LEU A 525 10.03 -13.73 25.54
C LEU A 525 11.41 -13.59 26.19
N ASN A 526 12.44 -13.41 25.37
CA ASN A 526 13.80 -13.22 25.82
C ASN A 526 14.44 -12.00 25.15
N ALA A 527 15.71 -11.75 25.46
CA ALA A 527 16.42 -10.54 25.04
C ALA A 527 16.83 -10.54 23.55
N ASP A 528 16.49 -11.59 22.79
CA ASP A 528 16.76 -11.70 21.35
C ASP A 528 18.24 -11.45 21.02
N ARG A 529 19.11 -12.09 21.80
CA ARG A 529 20.56 -11.97 21.67
C ARG A 529 21.02 -12.60 20.35
N PRO A 530 21.87 -11.92 19.57
CA PRO A 530 22.42 -12.51 18.36
C PRO A 530 23.22 -13.79 18.65
N ASN A 531 23.30 -14.65 17.63
CA ASN A 531 24.08 -15.90 17.67
C ASN A 531 23.65 -16.92 18.73
N GLU A 532 22.38 -16.91 19.12
CA GLU A 532 21.79 -17.90 20.03
C GLU A 532 20.63 -18.67 19.39
N PHE A 533 20.41 -19.91 19.83
CA PHE A 533 19.16 -20.63 19.62
C PHE A 533 18.15 -20.20 20.69
N ASN A 534 17.67 -18.98 20.57
CA ASN A 534 16.76 -18.30 21.49
C ASN A 534 15.36 -18.07 20.88
N ASP A 535 15.12 -18.55 19.66
CA ASP A 535 13.83 -18.53 19.01
C ASP A 535 13.08 -19.84 19.23
N VAL A 536 11.81 -19.86 18.83
CA VAL A 536 11.00 -21.06 18.81
C VAL A 536 10.52 -21.36 17.40
N ARG A 537 10.73 -22.61 17.00
CA ARG A 537 10.02 -23.24 15.89
C ARG A 537 8.88 -24.05 16.46
N LEU A 538 7.68 -23.89 15.94
CA LEU A 538 6.54 -24.70 16.33
C LEU A 538 5.72 -25.16 15.14
N VAL A 539 5.05 -26.30 15.32
CA VAL A 539 4.04 -26.83 14.40
C VAL A 539 2.77 -27.03 15.20
N PHE A 540 1.64 -26.54 14.69
CA PHE A 540 0.35 -26.80 15.30
C PHE A 540 -0.72 -27.22 14.28
N SER A 541 -1.64 -28.07 14.73
CA SER A 541 -2.90 -28.41 14.04
C SER A 541 -4.08 -27.98 14.91
N LEU A 542 -5.28 -27.92 14.34
CA LEU A 542 -6.51 -27.70 15.10
C LEU A 542 -7.30 -29.00 15.20
N ASP A 543 -7.88 -29.31 16.35
CA ASP A 543 -8.81 -30.43 16.44
C ASP A 543 -10.18 -30.09 15.81
N GLU A 544 -11.11 -31.04 15.80
CA GLU A 544 -12.48 -30.84 15.26
C GLU A 544 -13.26 -29.72 15.96
N ALA A 545 -12.87 -29.33 17.17
CA ALA A 545 -13.44 -28.22 17.94
C ALA A 545 -12.67 -26.90 17.75
N GLY A 546 -11.64 -26.89 16.90
CA GLY A 546 -10.80 -25.72 16.64
C GLY A 546 -9.73 -25.46 17.70
N ARG A 547 -9.51 -26.39 18.64
CA ARG A 547 -8.48 -26.23 19.68
C ARG A 547 -7.09 -26.52 19.10
N PRO A 548 -6.11 -25.64 19.29
CA PRO A 548 -4.75 -25.86 18.80
C PRO A 548 -4.01 -26.93 19.61
N GLU A 549 -3.34 -27.83 18.90
CA GLU A 549 -2.37 -28.76 19.46
C GLU A 549 -0.99 -28.42 18.88
N ALA A 550 -0.08 -27.92 19.72
CA ALA A 550 1.22 -27.41 19.29
C ALA A 550 2.38 -28.26 19.80
N THR A 551 3.42 -28.40 18.98
CA THR A 551 4.74 -28.88 19.41
C THR A 551 5.78 -27.81 19.09
N ALA A 552 6.62 -27.48 20.07
CA ALA A 552 7.62 -26.43 19.98
C ALA A 552 9.05 -26.98 20.18
N TRP A 553 10.02 -26.34 19.55
CA TRP A 553 11.44 -26.65 19.66
C TRP A 553 12.26 -25.37 19.65
N LEU A 554 13.32 -25.32 20.48
CA LEU A 554 14.33 -24.27 20.37
C LEU A 554 14.91 -24.20 18.96
N ALA A 555 15.00 -22.98 18.44
CA ALA A 555 15.40 -22.69 17.09
C ALA A 555 16.14 -21.35 17.00
N THR A 556 16.48 -20.97 15.78
CA THR A 556 16.89 -19.63 15.38
C THR A 556 16.33 -19.37 13.98
N SER A 557 15.91 -18.12 13.74
CA SER A 557 15.55 -17.56 12.44
C SER A 557 16.62 -16.58 11.93
N GLU A 558 17.71 -16.45 12.67
CA GLU A 558 18.80 -15.51 12.47
C GLU A 558 20.07 -16.19 11.91
N PRO A 559 20.98 -15.44 11.30
CA PRO A 559 22.34 -15.91 11.01
C PRO A 559 23.18 -16.01 12.29
N GLY A 560 24.12 -16.96 12.31
CA GLY A 560 25.17 -16.99 13.33
C GLY A 560 26.21 -15.88 13.10
N ASP A 561 26.97 -15.54 14.14
CA ASP A 561 28.00 -14.48 14.09
C ASP A 561 28.98 -14.67 12.93
N PHE A 562 29.36 -15.93 12.66
CA PHE A 562 30.25 -16.27 11.56
C PHE A 562 29.75 -15.70 10.22
N TYR A 563 28.45 -15.83 9.92
CA TYR A 563 27.89 -15.33 8.66
C TYR A 563 27.44 -13.87 8.74
N THR A 564 27.32 -13.30 9.93
CA THR A 564 27.14 -11.85 10.08
C THR A 564 28.44 -11.13 9.74
N VAL A 565 29.56 -11.55 10.34
CA VAL A 565 30.89 -10.96 10.14
C VAL A 565 31.56 -11.41 8.84
N GLN A 566 31.25 -12.62 8.35
CA GLN A 566 31.75 -13.15 7.07
C GLN A 566 30.58 -13.56 6.17
N PRO A 567 29.80 -12.59 5.65
CA PRO A 567 28.59 -12.89 4.92
C PRO A 567 28.91 -13.54 3.58
N LEU A 568 28.07 -14.52 3.21
CA LEU A 568 28.15 -15.17 1.89
C LEU A 568 27.83 -14.20 0.74
N ASN A 569 27.10 -13.13 1.03
CA ASN A 569 26.79 -12.06 0.10
C ASN A 569 27.47 -10.78 0.57
N PRO A 570 28.23 -10.07 -0.28
CA PRO A 570 28.91 -8.83 0.10
C PRO A 570 27.95 -7.68 0.49
N GLN A 571 26.63 -7.86 0.31
CA GLN A 571 25.62 -6.92 0.80
C GLN A 571 25.22 -7.16 2.26
N GLY A 572 25.74 -8.19 2.93
CA GLY A 572 25.41 -8.50 4.32
C GLY A 572 24.73 -9.85 4.51
N ALA A 573 24.62 -10.26 5.77
CA ALA A 573 23.95 -11.50 6.14
C ALA A 573 22.46 -11.46 5.80
N ALA A 574 21.88 -12.63 5.49
CA ALA A 574 20.45 -12.72 5.25
C ALA A 574 19.71 -12.85 6.58
N ARG A 575 18.77 -11.94 6.84
CA ARG A 575 17.81 -12.02 7.94
C ARG A 575 16.41 -12.09 7.35
N ILE A 576 15.74 -13.24 7.42
CA ILE A 576 14.41 -13.39 6.79
C ILE A 576 13.43 -12.35 7.32
N ALA A 577 12.69 -11.70 6.42
CA ALA A 577 11.72 -10.68 6.79
C ALA A 577 10.47 -11.32 7.41
N PHE A 578 9.93 -10.69 8.46
CA PHE A 578 8.70 -11.15 9.12
C PHE A 578 7.52 -11.12 8.15
N ASN A 579 6.97 -12.29 7.82
CA ASN A 579 5.84 -12.48 6.93
C ASN A 579 5.36 -13.93 7.02
N GLN A 580 4.38 -14.30 6.20
CA GLN A 580 4.02 -15.68 5.91
C GLN A 580 4.36 -16.01 4.46
N TYR A 581 5.13 -17.10 4.23
CA TYR A 581 5.58 -17.48 2.90
C TYR A 581 5.21 -18.92 2.54
N LYS A 582 4.78 -19.16 1.30
CA LYS A 582 4.60 -20.50 0.71
C LYS A 582 5.82 -20.89 -0.13
N SER A 583 6.94 -21.15 0.55
CA SER A 583 8.27 -21.17 -0.10
C SER A 583 9.15 -22.38 0.17
N TRP A 584 8.66 -23.43 0.84
CA TRP A 584 9.48 -24.62 1.14
C TRP A 584 8.84 -25.93 0.70
N SER A 585 9.64 -26.84 0.16
CA SER A 585 9.22 -28.20 -0.22
C SER A 585 10.07 -29.24 0.50
N LEU A 586 9.59 -30.47 0.62
CA LEU A 586 10.41 -31.56 1.15
C LEU A 586 11.66 -31.74 0.27
N GLY A 587 12.83 -31.87 0.90
CA GLY A 587 14.08 -32.13 0.20
C GLY A 587 15.23 -32.47 1.14
N THR A 588 16.45 -32.35 0.64
CA THR A 588 17.67 -32.69 1.37
C THR A 588 18.56 -31.46 1.53
N HIS A 589 18.77 -31.01 2.75
CA HIS A 589 19.76 -29.99 3.05
C HIS A 589 21.17 -30.55 2.85
N LYS A 590 22.07 -29.78 2.22
CA LYS A 590 23.46 -30.18 1.89
C LYS A 590 23.56 -31.56 1.21
N ALA A 591 22.67 -31.81 0.23
CA ALA A 591 22.68 -33.02 -0.58
C ALA A 591 24.09 -33.31 -1.14
N GLY A 592 24.51 -34.57 -1.13
CA GLY A 592 25.83 -35.00 -1.60
C GLY A 592 27.00 -34.72 -0.63
N SER A 593 26.72 -34.26 0.60
CA SER A 593 27.74 -34.08 1.64
C SER A 593 27.52 -34.99 2.85
N PRO A 594 28.53 -35.21 3.72
CA PRO A 594 28.36 -35.94 4.98
C PRO A 594 27.32 -35.31 5.93
N GLY A 595 27.00 -34.03 5.75
CA GLY A 595 25.98 -33.32 6.50
C GLY A 595 24.58 -33.39 5.89
N ALA A 596 24.37 -34.21 4.85
CA ALA A 596 23.10 -34.36 4.16
C ALA A 596 22.00 -34.87 5.09
N HIS A 597 20.85 -34.21 5.10
CA HIS A 597 19.69 -34.66 5.86
C HIS A 597 18.39 -34.08 5.33
N GLU A 598 17.30 -34.75 5.66
CA GLU A 598 15.96 -34.33 5.28
C GLU A 598 15.59 -32.99 5.93
N ALA A 599 15.02 -32.09 5.13
CA ALA A 599 14.66 -30.74 5.51
C ALA A 599 13.49 -30.23 4.67
N LEU A 600 12.91 -29.09 5.04
CA LEU A 600 12.12 -28.30 4.09
C LEU A 600 13.08 -27.33 3.39
N VAL A 601 13.31 -27.55 2.10
CA VAL A 601 14.24 -26.77 1.29
C VAL A 601 13.54 -25.61 0.60
N GLN A 602 14.21 -24.47 0.49
CA GLN A 602 13.64 -23.32 -0.18
C GLN A 602 13.38 -23.65 -1.67
N SER A 603 12.13 -23.55 -2.10
CA SER A 603 11.72 -23.82 -3.48
C SER A 603 11.11 -22.61 -4.19
N LYS A 604 10.75 -21.55 -3.44
CA LYS A 604 10.29 -20.26 -3.99
C LYS A 604 10.93 -19.07 -3.26
N PRO A 605 10.91 -17.87 -3.87
CA PRO A 605 11.53 -16.71 -3.27
C PRO A 605 10.96 -16.36 -1.89
N VAL A 606 11.83 -15.84 -1.03
CA VAL A 606 11.45 -15.16 0.22
C VAL A 606 12.08 -13.78 0.23
N THR A 607 11.62 -12.92 1.12
CA THR A 607 12.21 -11.60 1.34
C THR A 607 13.14 -11.67 2.54
N VAL A 608 14.35 -11.11 2.41
CA VAL A 608 15.35 -11.00 3.48
C VAL A 608 15.80 -9.55 3.63
N HIS A 609 16.13 -9.16 4.84
CA HIS A 609 16.95 -7.99 5.14
C HIS A 609 18.42 -8.37 4.95
N ARG A 610 19.19 -7.47 4.34
CA ARG A 610 20.64 -7.61 4.16
C ARG A 610 21.35 -6.76 5.21
N ASP A 611 21.84 -7.43 6.24
CA ASP A 611 22.57 -6.86 7.37
C ASP A 611 23.96 -6.41 6.93
N PHE A 612 24.01 -5.24 6.28
CA PHE A 612 25.22 -4.71 5.65
C PHE A 612 26.16 -4.07 6.68
N ASN A 613 25.61 -3.55 7.77
CA ASN A 613 26.35 -2.86 8.83
C ASN A 613 26.71 -3.78 10.01
N GLU A 614 26.39 -5.08 9.93
CA GLU A 614 26.73 -6.10 10.91
C GLU A 614 26.20 -5.77 12.31
N ASP A 615 25.04 -5.10 12.39
CA ASP A 615 24.47 -4.65 13.67
C ASP A 615 23.45 -5.62 14.25
N HIS A 616 23.23 -6.74 13.56
CA HIS A 616 22.31 -7.80 13.91
C HIS A 616 20.84 -7.35 13.92
N LYS A 617 20.47 -6.33 13.14
CA LYS A 617 19.10 -5.79 13.12
C LYS A 617 18.57 -5.65 11.71
N ARG A 618 17.26 -5.89 11.56
CA ARG A 618 16.54 -5.65 10.30
C ARG A 618 16.30 -4.15 10.01
N ILE A 619 16.45 -3.29 11.00
CA ILE A 619 16.05 -1.87 10.92
C ILE A 619 17.08 -1.10 10.09
N GLY A 620 16.64 -0.54 8.97
CA GLY A 620 17.51 0.24 8.08
C GLY A 620 18.10 -0.58 6.94
N ASP A 621 18.12 -1.91 7.08
CA ASP A 621 18.59 -2.85 6.07
C ASP A 621 17.78 -2.80 4.77
N ARG A 622 18.48 -3.10 3.67
CA ARG A 622 17.85 -3.29 2.37
C ARG A 622 17.09 -4.60 2.33
N LEU A 623 15.87 -4.56 1.78
CA LEU A 623 15.13 -5.76 1.42
C LEU A 623 15.64 -6.34 0.10
N GLU A 624 15.88 -7.64 0.08
CA GLU A 624 16.19 -8.42 -1.10
C GLU A 624 15.24 -9.61 -1.19
N ARG A 625 14.66 -9.84 -2.37
CA ARG A 625 13.75 -10.94 -2.62
C ARG A 625 14.37 -11.94 -3.59
N GLY A 626 14.39 -13.22 -3.24
CA GLY A 626 15.03 -14.22 -4.08
C GLY A 626 15.16 -15.60 -3.46
N LEU A 627 15.88 -16.47 -4.17
CA LEU A 627 16.30 -17.79 -3.68
C LEU A 627 17.68 -17.65 -3.03
N PHE A 628 17.76 -17.98 -1.74
CA PHE A 628 18.95 -17.79 -0.91
C PHE A 628 19.44 -19.08 -0.27
N GLY A 629 18.73 -20.20 -0.47
CA GLY A 629 19.03 -21.46 0.21
C GLY A 629 18.60 -21.46 1.68
N VAL A 630 17.62 -20.62 2.05
CA VAL A 630 17.06 -20.50 3.40
C VAL A 630 16.22 -21.74 3.69
N ASN A 631 16.86 -22.80 4.16
CA ASN A 631 16.23 -24.09 4.44
C ASN A 631 15.73 -24.15 5.89
N GLN A 632 14.73 -25.02 6.15
CA GLN A 632 14.32 -25.41 7.50
C GLN A 632 15.00 -26.72 7.89
N HIS A 633 16.08 -26.65 8.67
CA HIS A 633 16.98 -27.78 8.93
C HIS A 633 17.46 -27.82 10.40
N TRP A 634 18.30 -28.80 10.77
CA TRP A 634 18.81 -28.89 12.15
C TRP A 634 20.06 -28.03 12.41
N GLY A 635 20.27 -27.68 13.68
CA GLY A 635 21.40 -26.91 14.21
C GLY A 635 22.56 -27.76 14.69
N TYR A 636 22.60 -29.05 14.31
CA TYR A 636 23.70 -29.98 14.59
C TYR A 636 23.97 -30.26 16.07
N ASP A 637 22.98 -30.03 16.94
CA ASP A 637 23.11 -30.16 18.41
C ASP A 637 24.13 -29.19 19.01
N LEU A 638 24.37 -28.05 18.34
CA LEU A 638 25.24 -27.00 18.84
C LEU A 638 24.75 -26.42 20.18
N PRO A 639 25.64 -25.80 20.98
CA PRO A 639 25.26 -25.11 22.20
C PRO A 639 24.15 -24.09 21.95
N ARG A 640 23.28 -23.86 22.94
CA ARG A 640 22.22 -22.85 22.83
C ARG A 640 22.78 -21.46 22.55
N THR A 641 23.98 -21.16 23.02
CA THR A 641 24.60 -19.83 22.98
C THR A 641 25.53 -19.62 21.78
N ASP A 642 25.56 -20.55 20.81
CA ASP A 642 26.42 -20.40 19.63
C ASP A 642 25.83 -21.16 18.43
N ILE A 643 25.35 -20.42 17.44
CA ILE A 643 24.84 -20.96 16.16
C ILE A 643 26.01 -21.42 15.27
N GLY A 644 27.20 -20.87 15.47
CA GLY A 644 28.38 -21.13 14.65
C GLY A 644 28.10 -20.98 13.16
N LYS A 645 28.32 -22.05 12.39
CA LYS A 645 28.09 -22.10 10.93
C LYS A 645 26.78 -22.78 10.53
N ALA A 646 25.86 -22.98 11.48
CA ALA A 646 24.61 -23.69 11.20
C ALA A 646 23.63 -22.85 10.37
N SER A 647 23.61 -21.52 10.52
CA SER A 647 22.66 -20.65 9.81
C SER A 647 23.35 -19.45 9.18
N ALA A 648 23.23 -19.30 7.86
CA ALA A 648 23.55 -18.07 7.13
C ALA A 648 22.29 -17.20 6.89
N GLY A 649 21.25 -17.38 7.72
CA GLY A 649 19.88 -16.88 7.51
C GLY A 649 18.84 -17.98 7.28
N CYS A 650 19.19 -19.24 7.56
CA CYS A 650 18.28 -20.38 7.53
C CYS A 650 17.32 -20.35 8.73
N LEU A 651 16.27 -21.16 8.66
CA LEU A 651 15.33 -21.38 9.75
C LEU A 651 15.72 -22.68 10.49
N VAL A 652 16.48 -22.60 11.58
CA VAL A 652 17.22 -23.75 12.11
C VAL A 652 16.69 -24.21 13.46
N GLY A 653 16.19 -25.44 13.56
CA GLY A 653 15.86 -26.06 14.85
C GLY A 653 17.10 -26.66 15.49
N ARG A 654 17.37 -26.38 16.77
CA ARG A 654 18.68 -26.64 17.39
C ARG A 654 19.12 -28.11 17.34
N THR A 655 18.27 -29.04 17.76
CA THR A 655 18.65 -30.46 17.92
C THR A 655 18.25 -31.32 16.74
N LYS A 656 19.03 -32.38 16.48
CA LYS A 656 18.71 -33.37 15.43
C LYS A 656 17.43 -34.13 15.75
N ASP A 657 17.24 -34.52 17.01
CA ASP A 657 16.02 -35.24 17.43
C ASP A 657 14.77 -34.37 17.32
N GLY A 658 14.85 -33.10 17.74
CA GLY A 658 13.77 -32.14 17.56
C GLY A 658 13.45 -31.92 16.07
N HIS A 659 14.47 -31.91 15.20
CA HIS A 659 14.28 -31.82 13.76
C HIS A 659 13.63 -33.07 13.14
N ARG A 660 13.99 -34.27 13.59
CA ARG A 660 13.31 -35.50 13.16
C ARG A 660 11.84 -35.49 13.57
N ALA A 661 11.54 -35.03 14.79
CA ALA A 661 10.17 -34.85 15.26
C ALA A 661 9.41 -33.80 14.44
N PHE A 662 10.05 -32.67 14.11
CA PHE A 662 9.50 -31.65 13.22
C PHE A 662 9.18 -32.22 11.83
N MET A 663 10.12 -32.94 11.19
CA MET A 663 9.88 -33.56 9.88
C MET A 663 8.75 -34.59 9.92
N ALA A 664 8.67 -35.39 10.99
CA ALA A 664 7.57 -36.31 11.19
C ALA A 664 6.23 -35.57 11.34
N ALA A 665 6.20 -34.44 12.05
CA ALA A 665 4.99 -33.64 12.23
C ALA A 665 4.50 -33.03 10.91
N VAL A 666 5.36 -32.39 10.12
CA VAL A 666 4.95 -31.75 8.86
C VAL A 666 4.52 -32.75 7.79
N LYS A 667 5.08 -33.96 7.78
CA LYS A 667 4.66 -35.05 6.89
C LYS A 667 3.27 -35.63 7.21
N ARG A 668 2.69 -35.28 8.36
CA ARG A 668 1.30 -35.66 8.67
C ARG A 668 0.29 -34.80 7.93
N ASP A 669 0.68 -33.63 7.42
CA ASP A 669 -0.18 -32.70 6.71
C ASP A 669 -0.92 -33.37 5.52
N GLY A 670 -2.24 -33.25 5.50
CA GLY A 670 -3.10 -33.81 4.49
C GLY A 670 -2.81 -33.29 3.09
N ARG A 671 -2.38 -32.04 2.94
CA ARG A 671 -1.98 -31.42 1.66
C ARG A 671 -0.69 -32.04 1.13
N PHE A 672 0.27 -32.30 2.02
CA PHE A 672 1.50 -32.99 1.67
C PHE A 672 1.25 -34.46 1.30
N LYS A 673 0.37 -35.15 2.05
CA LYS A 673 -0.04 -36.53 1.69
C LYS A 673 -0.79 -36.57 0.36
N ALA A 674 -1.58 -35.55 0.04
CA ALA A 674 -2.26 -35.42 -1.23
C ALA A 674 -1.29 -35.19 -2.39
N SER A 675 -0.19 -34.46 -2.17
CA SER A 675 0.85 -34.26 -3.16
C SER A 675 2.24 -34.10 -2.55
N ALA A 676 3.16 -35.01 -2.91
CA ALA A 676 4.56 -34.93 -2.46
C ALA A 676 5.29 -33.65 -2.94
N GLY A 677 4.76 -32.96 -3.95
CA GLY A 677 5.25 -31.67 -4.44
C GLY A 677 4.70 -30.45 -3.67
N TYR A 678 3.91 -30.67 -2.61
CA TYR A 678 3.32 -29.59 -1.82
C TYR A 678 4.39 -28.63 -1.27
N ARG A 679 4.07 -27.34 -1.35
CA ARG A 679 4.87 -26.25 -0.80
C ARG A 679 4.27 -25.83 0.54
N PHE A 680 5.02 -26.03 1.61
CA PHE A 680 4.62 -25.66 2.95
C PHE A 680 4.62 -24.14 3.13
N VAL A 681 3.62 -23.69 3.90
CA VAL A 681 3.50 -22.32 4.38
C VAL A 681 4.16 -22.20 5.74
N THR A 682 5.08 -21.25 5.89
CA THR A 682 5.72 -20.92 7.17
C THR A 682 5.52 -19.46 7.49
N THR A 683 5.17 -19.19 8.76
CA THR A 683 5.02 -17.84 9.30
C THR A 683 6.23 -17.49 10.16
N ILE A 684 6.78 -16.29 9.99
CA ILE A 684 7.91 -15.78 10.76
C ILE A 684 7.44 -14.51 11.47
N LEU A 685 7.43 -14.55 12.79
CA LEU A 685 6.92 -13.49 13.65
C LEU A 685 8.02 -12.94 14.56
N PRO A 686 8.01 -11.64 14.85
CA PRO A 686 8.78 -11.09 15.96
C PRO A 686 8.03 -11.30 17.29
N GLY A 687 8.74 -11.80 18.31
CA GLY A 687 8.18 -12.05 19.64
C GLY A 687 7.62 -10.80 20.32
N ASP A 688 8.25 -9.64 20.10
CA ASP A 688 7.84 -8.35 20.67
C ASP A 688 6.47 -7.85 20.14
N LYS A 689 5.91 -8.45 19.09
CA LYS A 689 4.58 -8.13 18.54
C LYS A 689 3.48 -9.11 18.93
N LEU A 690 3.78 -10.12 19.75
CA LEU A 690 2.77 -11.08 20.19
C LEU A 690 1.70 -10.45 21.10
N GLY A 691 2.02 -9.35 21.80
CA GLY A 691 1.10 -8.70 22.74
C GLY A 691 0.85 -9.56 23.99
N LEU A 692 1.88 -10.29 24.43
CA LEU A 692 1.92 -11.14 25.61
C LEU A 692 1.87 -10.35 26.92
#